data_AF-A0A1M6NGE3-F1
#
_entry.id   AF-A0A1M6NGE3-F1
#
_cell.length_a   1.000
_cell.length_b   1.000
_cell.length_c   1.000
_cell.angle_alpha   90.00
_cell.angle_beta   90.00
_cell.angle_gamma   90.00
#
_symmetry.space_group_name_H-M   'P 1'
#
loop_
_entity.id
_entity.type
_entity.pdbx_description
1 polymer ?
#
loop_
_entity_poly.entity_id
_entity_poly.type
_entity_poly.pdbx_seq_one_letter_code
_entity_poly.pdbx_strand_id
1 'polypeptide(L)'
;MKNLFTCIMLFFTSILLACGGGEWYGGFYNLFKQTNISADEFYPFLRDEYSHFYEEHYYYDENSKKVYPKGNVQLWKSMLTNWTTSEIEKAVYNYPDFDWKNKKSNLEKDVKNYLEFAQKCSEVFSHRSAVSTWDYDAALLRSEYETLDAQELVAEANTLIGTISDEQLKARYYYQIIRALHYTKNYSDAIVFFKNTIENNVPKNEIYFYILDQVAGCHYSSGNYDIAAYYFTKVLNKSIDRKKSSYNSFNFCTFKNVDGSHYSKGIEDEKDLLLIRSLRDFSDEVNNIKKFIKLDANDARVELLFMRALSNVEREVWSTDSYEHKKELPYLANKKHENLLQIAEQQMTSATIKNKDFWKLSSSYLSFINKDITAAENKLKGVKTFSDQKKILSIVYQVFSWKTISPENENYINKILLNNPIKDNSIWNDENDWRYLILDKIAHTYFDNGKIAKAFLVHNTIEKTNKIQSLVLLDDLERFYLKPDKSDYEKYLLKVNTSENVNYLDYINYQKGVFYLYEKNPEMALIFFNKNKTYVGAKPIPALIFSNNIMECFDCLESEVMVDQVYKAFPFITAKFNRKQLAENLIALERLRHDEKQWKVKLANYLLGNYYFNISNTGYYRGLLTSNTNGGSYNYMYNDQIKEADAIIKNKENYNLSNIYLHDKNYFDMSTVAMGYYQNTIDLSTDKELNARCLYLMAKCELNRFYNVGASETFEVKQNEYYTFNLPQYKSFKTLKEEYSSTDFYDMIISECSYFKLYTAQ
;
A
#
# COMPACT_ATOMS: atom_id res chain seq x y z
N MET A 1 -15.73 -39.45 50.11
CA MET A 1 -14.62 -38.46 50.24
C MET A 1 -14.10 -38.23 48.82
N LYS A 2 -14.24 -37.03 48.26
CA LYS A 2 -13.17 -36.02 48.04
C LYS A 2 -11.97 -36.60 47.26
N ASN A 3 -11.40 -36.05 46.17
CA ASN A 3 -11.49 -34.78 45.42
C ASN A 3 -10.70 -35.02 44.08
N LEU A 4 -10.79 -34.32 42.93
CA LEU A 4 -11.64 -33.21 42.41
C LEU A 4 -11.49 -33.18 40.83
N PHE A 5 -12.13 -32.22 40.15
CA PHE A 5 -11.88 -31.75 38.77
C PHE A 5 -11.88 -32.71 37.56
N THR A 6 -13.08 -32.89 37.00
CA THR A 6 -13.30 -32.96 35.55
C THR A 6 -12.95 -31.61 34.90
N CYS A 7 -11.93 -31.56 34.03
CA CYS A 7 -11.68 -30.43 33.13
C CYS A 7 -12.06 -30.80 31.69
N ILE A 8 -13.37 -30.88 31.43
CA ILE A 8 -13.94 -30.90 30.08
C ILE A 8 -14.66 -29.57 29.88
N MET A 9 -13.95 -28.59 29.32
CA MET A 9 -14.43 -27.36 28.66
C MET A 9 -13.27 -26.36 28.61
N LEU A 10 -12.43 -26.50 27.58
CA LEU A 10 -11.83 -25.37 26.88
C LEU A 10 -11.51 -25.87 25.46
N PHE A 11 -12.58 -26.17 24.72
CA PHE A 11 -12.54 -25.81 23.31
C PHE A 11 -12.35 -24.29 23.32
N PHE A 12 -11.10 -23.85 23.21
CA PHE A 12 -10.85 -22.69 22.39
C PHE A 12 -11.38 -23.08 21.01
N THR A 13 -12.65 -22.73 20.77
CA THR A 13 -13.00 -22.23 19.46
C THR A 13 -11.93 -21.20 19.19
N SER A 14 -11.08 -21.50 18.21
CA SER A 14 -10.36 -20.46 17.53
C SER A 14 -11.44 -19.51 17.04
N ILE A 15 -11.63 -18.43 17.81
CA ILE A 15 -11.82 -17.13 17.18
C ILE A 15 -10.55 -16.99 16.37
N LEU A 16 -10.61 -17.56 15.16
CA LEU A 16 -9.99 -17.00 13.99
C LEU A 16 -10.56 -15.59 13.91
N LEU A 17 -9.95 -14.70 14.72
CA LEU A 17 -9.45 -13.45 14.21
C LEU A 17 -8.56 -13.84 13.03
N ALA A 18 -9.22 -14.15 11.93
CA ALA A 18 -8.68 -13.91 10.63
C ALA A 18 -8.43 -12.40 10.59
N CYS A 19 -7.27 -12.01 11.11
CA CYS A 19 -6.34 -11.28 10.28
C CYS A 19 -6.20 -12.11 9.00
N GLY A 20 -7.20 -11.99 8.11
CA GLY A 20 -6.94 -12.19 6.71
C GLY A 20 -5.80 -11.22 6.44
N GLY A 21 -4.64 -11.75 6.08
CA GLY A 21 -3.75 -10.97 5.25
C GLY A 21 -4.63 -10.57 4.08
N GLY A 22 -4.97 -9.28 3.99
CA GLY A 22 -5.67 -8.79 2.83
C GLY A 22 -4.83 -9.20 1.62
N GLU A 23 -5.50 -9.55 0.54
CA GLU A 23 -4.89 -9.20 -0.75
C GLU A 23 -4.69 -7.69 -0.67
N TRP A 24 -3.43 -7.28 -0.47
CA TRP A 24 -3.07 -5.87 -0.47
C TRP A 24 -3.34 -5.42 -1.90
N TYR A 25 -4.49 -4.79 -2.10
CA TYR A 25 -4.94 -4.39 -3.42
C TYR A 25 -3.87 -3.52 -4.04
N GLY A 26 -3.48 -3.88 -5.26
CA GLY A 26 -2.42 -3.18 -5.97
C GLY A 26 -2.76 -1.72 -6.15
N GLY A 27 -1.76 -0.86 -5.95
CA GLY A 27 -1.91 0.57 -6.13
C GLY A 27 -2.36 0.91 -7.56
N PHE A 28 -2.93 2.09 -7.74
CA PHE A 28 -3.33 2.60 -9.05
C PHE A 28 -3.25 4.13 -9.07
N TYR A 29 -3.22 4.72 -10.27
CA TYR A 29 -3.37 6.17 -10.37
C TYR A 29 -4.84 6.58 -10.50
N ASN A 30 -5.31 7.35 -9.52
CA ASN A 30 -6.59 8.03 -9.55
C ASN A 30 -6.40 9.41 -10.22
N LEU A 31 -6.83 9.53 -11.48
CA LEU A 31 -6.68 10.75 -12.27
C LEU A 31 -7.97 11.56 -12.36
N PHE A 32 -9.13 10.90 -12.32
CA PHE A 32 -10.43 11.54 -12.53
C PHE A 32 -11.15 11.77 -11.21
N LYS A 33 -11.13 13.01 -10.72
CA LYS A 33 -11.67 13.34 -9.40
C LYS A 33 -13.13 12.90 -9.27
N GLN A 34 -13.39 11.97 -8.37
CA GLN A 34 -14.72 11.40 -8.16
C GLN A 34 -15.77 12.44 -7.75
N THR A 35 -15.35 13.51 -7.06
CA THR A 35 -16.20 14.65 -6.68
C THR A 35 -16.54 15.58 -7.86
N ASN A 36 -16.36 15.18 -9.12
CA ASN A 36 -16.82 15.94 -10.29
C ASN A 36 -18.33 15.74 -10.58
N ILE A 37 -19.03 14.88 -9.83
CA ILE A 37 -20.49 14.72 -9.90
C ILE A 37 -21.21 15.96 -9.32
N SER A 38 -22.44 16.23 -9.77
CA SER A 38 -23.20 17.43 -9.39
C SER A 38 -23.91 17.38 -8.03
N ALA A 39 -24.00 16.21 -7.39
CA ALA A 39 -24.75 16.00 -6.15
C ALA A 39 -23.84 15.59 -4.98
N ASP A 40 -23.37 16.58 -4.23
CA ASP A 40 -22.48 16.44 -3.07
C ASP A 40 -23.03 15.50 -1.99
N GLU A 41 -24.35 15.41 -1.84
CA GLU A 41 -25.01 14.52 -0.88
C GLU A 41 -24.77 13.03 -1.15
N PHE A 42 -24.24 12.66 -2.32
CA PHE A 42 -23.86 11.30 -2.65
C PHE A 42 -22.35 11.01 -2.58
N TYR A 43 -21.51 11.98 -2.20
CA TYR A 43 -20.06 11.75 -2.06
C TYR A 43 -19.69 10.53 -1.18
N PRO A 44 -20.37 10.22 -0.05
CA PRO A 44 -20.06 9.03 0.73
C PRO A 44 -20.20 7.70 -0.04
N PHE A 45 -20.91 7.70 -1.16
CA PHE A 45 -21.13 6.54 -2.04
C PHE A 45 -20.28 6.56 -3.31
N LEU A 46 -19.26 7.41 -3.38
CA LEU A 46 -18.17 7.26 -4.35
C LEU A 46 -17.37 5.97 -4.04
N ARG A 47 -16.43 5.58 -4.90
CA ARG A 47 -15.69 4.32 -4.75
C ARG A 47 -14.49 4.53 -3.83
N ASP A 48 -14.44 3.74 -2.77
CA ASP A 48 -13.32 3.61 -1.82
C ASP A 48 -12.96 2.13 -1.71
N GLU A 49 -11.78 1.85 -1.16
CA GLU A 49 -11.20 0.51 -1.01
C GLU A 49 -10.92 0.16 0.44
N TYR A 50 -10.41 1.13 1.18
CA TYR A 50 -10.08 0.96 2.58
C TYR A 50 -11.35 1.08 3.42
N SER A 51 -12.24 2.00 3.05
CA SER A 51 -13.38 2.41 3.86
C SER A 51 -14.74 2.06 3.28
N HIS A 52 -15.70 1.79 4.18
CA HIS A 52 -17.07 1.45 3.79
C HIS A 52 -17.81 2.60 3.10
N PHE A 53 -17.39 3.84 3.39
CA PHE A 53 -17.82 5.05 2.70
C PHE A 53 -16.60 5.88 2.31
N TYR A 54 -16.73 6.60 1.19
CA TYR A 54 -15.66 7.38 0.60
C TYR A 54 -15.14 8.51 1.51
N GLU A 55 -13.81 8.61 1.62
CA GLU A 55 -13.08 9.55 2.49
C GLU A 55 -13.41 9.40 4.00
N GLU A 56 -13.93 8.25 4.44
CA GLU A 56 -14.16 7.96 5.86
C GLU A 56 -12.88 7.39 6.51
N HIS A 57 -12.08 8.24 7.15
CA HIS A 57 -10.83 7.81 7.82
C HIS A 57 -11.10 6.92 9.06
N TYR A 58 -10.50 5.73 9.10
CA TYR A 58 -10.55 4.83 10.28
C TYR A 58 -9.76 5.36 11.49
N TYR A 59 -8.71 6.13 11.23
CA TYR A 59 -7.89 6.69 12.28
C TYR A 59 -8.51 8.00 12.77
N TYR A 60 -8.89 8.02 14.06
CA TYR A 60 -9.31 9.23 14.75
C TYR A 60 -8.15 10.24 14.79
N ASP A 61 -8.11 11.17 13.85
CA ASP A 61 -7.36 12.42 14.04
C ASP A 61 -8.14 13.30 15.03
N GLU A 62 -7.57 13.53 16.20
CA GLU A 62 -8.13 14.42 17.23
C GLU A 62 -8.29 15.87 16.72
N ASN A 63 -7.58 16.25 15.65
CA ASN A 63 -7.68 17.55 14.98
C ASN A 63 -8.72 17.57 13.86
N SER A 64 -9.37 16.45 13.55
CA SER A 64 -10.38 16.39 12.48
C SER A 64 -11.55 17.32 12.79
N LYS A 65 -11.89 18.16 11.81
CA LYS A 65 -12.96 19.16 11.96
C LYS A 65 -14.30 18.44 12.14
N LYS A 66 -14.92 18.59 13.31
CA LYS A 66 -16.28 18.06 13.58
C LYS A 66 -17.25 18.46 12.47
N VAL A 67 -17.81 17.47 11.77
CA VAL A 67 -18.81 17.65 10.71
C VAL A 67 -20.19 17.43 11.30
N TYR A 68 -21.02 18.47 11.31
CA TYR A 68 -22.38 18.40 11.82
C TYR A 68 -23.38 18.01 10.72
N PRO A 69 -24.46 17.26 11.04
CA PRO A 69 -25.54 16.92 10.09
C PRO A 69 -26.14 18.15 9.39
N LYS A 70 -25.89 18.26 8.08
CA LYS A 70 -26.14 19.42 7.22
C LYS A 70 -27.63 19.67 7.02
N GLY A 71 -28.42 18.62 6.77
CA GLY A 71 -29.86 18.73 6.57
C GLY A 71 -30.58 19.22 7.83
N ASN A 72 -30.24 18.66 8.99
CA ASN A 72 -30.77 19.09 10.28
C ASN A 72 -30.41 20.55 10.60
N VAL A 73 -29.15 20.96 10.36
CA VAL A 73 -28.70 22.36 10.54
C VAL A 73 -29.43 23.32 9.60
N GLN A 74 -29.65 22.93 8.34
CA GLN A 74 -30.42 23.73 7.38
C GLN A 74 -31.88 23.93 7.83
N LEU A 75 -32.55 22.90 8.35
CA LEU A 75 -33.90 23.03 8.90
C LEU A 75 -33.95 23.90 10.16
N TRP A 76 -32.96 23.80 11.05
CA TRP A 76 -32.84 24.73 12.17
C TRP A 76 -32.67 26.18 11.68
N LYS A 77 -31.86 26.40 10.64
CA LYS A 77 -31.58 27.72 10.07
C LYS A 77 -32.80 28.32 9.34
N SER A 78 -33.69 27.50 8.78
CA SER A 78 -34.95 28.00 8.19
C SER A 78 -35.95 28.48 9.24
N MET A 79 -35.91 27.92 10.46
CA MET A 79 -36.76 28.33 11.59
C MET A 79 -36.13 29.47 12.39
N LEU A 80 -34.83 29.40 12.67
CA LEU A 80 -34.04 30.40 13.41
C LEU A 80 -33.28 31.29 12.43
N THR A 81 -34.01 32.02 11.59
CA THR A 81 -33.44 32.82 10.49
C THR A 81 -32.36 33.80 10.92
N ASN A 82 -32.50 34.40 12.11
CA ASN A 82 -31.57 35.38 12.69
C ASN A 82 -30.30 34.75 13.32
N TRP A 83 -30.20 33.42 13.45
CA TRP A 83 -29.05 32.76 14.07
C TRP A 83 -27.99 32.39 13.03
N THR A 84 -26.72 32.53 13.37
CA THR A 84 -25.61 32.02 12.54
C THR A 84 -25.57 30.49 12.55
N THR A 85 -24.94 29.88 11.53
CA THR A 85 -24.73 28.42 11.48
C THR A 85 -23.97 27.92 12.71
N SER A 86 -22.96 28.65 13.16
CA SER A 86 -22.17 28.31 14.36
C SER A 86 -23.00 28.34 15.65
N GLU A 87 -23.91 29.31 15.81
CA GLU A 87 -24.84 29.32 16.95
C GLU A 87 -25.78 28.11 16.94
N ILE A 88 -26.28 27.71 15.77
CA ILE A 88 -27.14 26.54 15.61
C ILE A 88 -26.37 25.26 15.91
N GLU A 89 -25.18 25.08 15.31
CA GLU A 89 -24.31 23.93 15.54
C GLU A 89 -23.97 23.79 17.03
N LYS A 90 -23.62 24.90 17.68
CA LYS A 90 -23.31 24.92 19.12
C LYS A 90 -24.55 24.59 19.95
N ALA A 91 -25.71 25.21 19.72
CA ALA A 91 -26.90 24.93 20.51
C ALA A 91 -27.43 23.50 20.35
N VAL A 92 -27.29 22.90 19.16
CA VAL A 92 -27.87 21.58 18.84
C VAL A 92 -26.92 20.42 19.19
N TYR A 93 -25.60 20.60 19.04
CA TYR A 93 -24.62 19.53 19.23
C TYR A 93 -23.60 19.79 20.36
N ASN A 94 -23.64 20.97 20.99
CA ASN A 94 -22.89 21.29 22.19
C ASN A 94 -23.77 22.14 23.15
N TYR A 95 -24.97 21.63 23.42
CA TYR A 95 -26.00 22.33 24.21
C TYR A 95 -25.50 22.90 25.56
N PRO A 96 -24.69 22.18 26.37
CA PRO A 96 -24.22 22.70 27.67
C PRO A 96 -23.39 23.99 27.58
N ASP A 97 -22.66 24.20 26.48
CA ASP A 97 -21.78 25.35 26.28
C ASP A 97 -22.48 26.58 25.65
N PHE A 98 -23.79 26.51 25.37
CA PHE A 98 -24.51 27.55 24.63
C PHE A 98 -25.11 28.65 25.54
N ASP A 99 -24.82 29.93 25.23
CA ASP A 99 -25.34 31.06 26.01
C ASP A 99 -26.73 31.51 25.54
N TRP A 100 -27.75 31.13 26.31
CA TRP A 100 -29.15 31.48 26.08
C TRP A 100 -29.55 32.91 26.49
N LYS A 101 -28.70 33.69 27.16
CA LYS A 101 -29.09 35.00 27.78
C LYS A 101 -29.74 35.99 26.81
N ASN A 102 -29.36 35.95 25.53
CA ASN A 102 -29.84 36.87 24.49
C ASN A 102 -30.92 36.28 23.58
N LYS A 103 -31.40 35.06 23.86
CA LYS A 103 -32.40 34.33 23.08
C LYS A 103 -33.71 34.31 23.86
N LYS A 104 -34.62 35.25 23.55
CA LYS A 104 -35.76 35.62 24.43
C LYS A 104 -37.13 35.59 23.76
N SER A 105 -37.20 35.42 22.45
CA SER A 105 -38.49 35.28 21.74
C SER A 105 -39.22 34.01 22.18
N ASN A 106 -40.53 33.93 21.95
CA ASN A 106 -41.31 32.74 22.33
C ASN A 106 -40.81 31.49 21.60
N LEU A 107 -40.52 31.60 20.30
CA LEU A 107 -39.91 30.53 19.52
C LEU A 107 -38.56 30.07 20.10
N GLU A 108 -37.69 30.99 20.54
CA GLU A 108 -36.41 30.62 21.16
C GLU A 108 -36.58 29.90 22.50
N LYS A 109 -37.63 30.21 23.28
CA LYS A 109 -37.98 29.47 24.51
C LYS A 109 -38.47 28.06 24.17
N ASP A 110 -39.38 27.94 23.19
CA ASP A 110 -39.91 26.65 22.76
C ASP A 110 -38.79 25.74 22.22
N VAL A 111 -37.86 26.32 21.44
CA VAL A 111 -36.65 25.64 20.97
C VAL A 111 -35.73 25.23 22.12
N LYS A 112 -35.50 26.10 23.11
CA LYS A 112 -34.71 25.75 24.29
C LYS A 112 -35.32 24.57 25.03
N ASN A 113 -36.62 24.61 25.31
CA ASN A 113 -37.35 23.54 25.99
C ASN A 113 -37.24 22.21 25.21
N TYR A 114 -37.35 22.25 23.87
CA TYR A 114 -37.13 21.07 23.04
C TYR A 114 -35.70 20.54 23.11
N LEU A 115 -34.68 21.42 23.09
CA LEU A 115 -33.28 20.99 23.15
C LEU A 115 -32.93 20.41 24.53
N GLU A 116 -33.49 20.94 25.61
CA GLU A 116 -33.41 20.34 26.96
C GLU A 116 -34.03 18.95 26.98
N PHE A 117 -35.22 18.78 26.41
CA PHE A 117 -35.87 17.47 26.30
C PHE A 117 -35.09 16.49 25.39
N ALA A 118 -34.53 16.95 24.28
CA ALA A 118 -33.73 16.14 23.36
C ALA A 118 -32.38 15.73 23.96
N GLN A 119 -31.80 16.58 24.82
CA GLN A 119 -30.62 16.28 25.62
C GLN A 119 -30.96 15.20 26.66
N LYS A 120 -32.04 15.36 27.46
CA LYS A 120 -32.54 14.33 28.39
C LYS A 120 -32.73 12.98 27.69
N CYS A 121 -33.40 12.97 26.53
CA CYS A 121 -33.57 11.75 25.73
C CYS A 121 -32.23 11.12 25.31
N SER A 122 -31.23 11.94 24.95
CA SER A 122 -29.93 11.44 24.50
C SER A 122 -29.07 10.91 25.64
N GLU A 123 -29.19 11.48 26.84
CA GLU A 123 -28.56 10.99 28.08
C GLU A 123 -29.14 9.63 28.50
N VAL A 124 -30.48 9.48 28.50
CA VAL A 124 -31.16 8.20 28.80
C VAL A 124 -30.70 7.07 27.87
N PHE A 125 -30.47 7.38 26.59
CA PHE A 125 -30.04 6.39 25.59
C PHE A 125 -28.52 6.38 25.32
N SER A 126 -27.71 7.07 26.13
CA SER A 126 -26.25 7.18 25.98
C SER A 126 -25.53 5.83 26.00
N HIS A 127 -26.07 4.85 26.72
CA HIS A 127 -25.60 3.46 26.76
C HIS A 127 -25.55 2.78 25.37
N ARG A 128 -26.36 3.22 24.40
CA ARG A 128 -26.34 2.71 23.02
C ARG A 128 -25.18 3.24 22.17
N SER A 129 -24.55 4.34 22.60
CA SER A 129 -23.36 4.92 21.96
C SER A 129 -22.03 4.39 22.53
N ALA A 130 -22.06 3.50 23.52
CA ALA A 130 -20.88 2.78 24.01
C ALA A 130 -20.45 1.69 22.98
N VAL A 131 -19.70 2.12 21.96
CA VAL A 131 -19.16 1.26 20.90
C VAL A 131 -18.02 0.40 21.46
N SER A 132 -18.08 -0.90 21.18
CA SER A 132 -17.05 -1.94 21.31
C SER A 132 -15.77 -1.57 22.07
N THR A 133 -15.88 -1.43 23.39
CA THR A 133 -14.72 -1.44 24.28
C THR A 133 -14.27 -2.88 24.54
N TRP A 134 -12.96 -3.09 24.65
CA TRP A 134 -12.40 -4.32 25.27
C TRP A 134 -12.58 -4.32 26.80
N ASP A 135 -13.15 -3.24 27.34
CA ASP A 135 -13.54 -3.07 28.74
C ASP A 135 -14.79 -3.91 29.05
N TYR A 136 -14.59 -4.89 29.94
CA TYR A 136 -15.59 -5.86 30.37
C TYR A 136 -16.62 -5.25 31.34
N ASP A 137 -16.23 -4.23 32.11
CA ASP A 137 -17.12 -3.55 33.07
C ASP A 137 -18.08 -2.61 32.33
N ALA A 138 -17.59 -1.92 31.29
CA ALA A 138 -18.43 -1.17 30.35
C ALA A 138 -19.42 -2.06 29.57
N ALA A 139 -19.07 -3.34 29.33
CA ALA A 139 -19.98 -4.33 28.77
C ALA A 139 -21.01 -4.84 29.79
N LEU A 140 -20.67 -4.93 31.08
CA LEU A 140 -21.58 -5.34 32.15
C LEU A 140 -22.64 -4.29 32.48
N LEU A 141 -22.30 -3.00 32.46
CA LEU A 141 -23.26 -1.89 32.59
C LEU A 141 -24.42 -1.98 31.59
N ARG A 142 -24.18 -2.58 30.41
CA ARG A 142 -25.21 -2.84 29.39
C ARG A 142 -26.38 -3.70 29.89
N SER A 143 -26.21 -4.46 30.98
CA SER A 143 -27.28 -5.27 31.59
C SER A 143 -28.19 -4.49 32.54
N GLU A 144 -27.74 -3.39 33.14
CA GLU A 144 -28.55 -2.59 34.08
C GLU A 144 -29.61 -1.74 33.35
N TYR A 145 -29.34 -1.37 32.09
CA TYR A 145 -30.23 -0.57 31.24
C TYR A 145 -31.42 -1.33 30.63
N GLU A 146 -31.57 -2.64 30.89
CA GLU A 146 -32.72 -3.43 30.37
C GLU A 146 -34.07 -3.06 30.98
N THR A 147 -34.11 -2.14 31.96
CA THR A 147 -35.30 -1.75 32.75
C THR A 147 -35.92 -0.40 32.37
N LEU A 148 -35.41 0.29 31.33
CA LEU A 148 -35.91 1.61 30.92
C LEU A 148 -37.26 1.55 30.20
N ASP A 149 -38.28 2.19 30.79
CA ASP A 149 -39.62 2.38 30.19
C ASP A 149 -39.68 3.68 29.35
N ALA A 150 -40.25 3.61 28.15
CA ALA A 150 -40.48 4.78 27.31
C ALA A 150 -41.67 5.63 27.78
N GLN A 151 -42.58 5.11 28.61
CA GLN A 151 -43.82 5.79 28.98
C GLN A 151 -43.58 7.18 29.60
N GLU A 152 -42.56 7.36 30.44
CA GLU A 152 -42.25 8.69 31.01
C GLU A 152 -41.88 9.70 29.93
N LEU A 153 -40.89 9.37 29.08
CA LEU A 153 -40.44 10.26 28.00
C LEU A 153 -41.54 10.54 26.97
N VAL A 154 -42.41 9.55 26.69
CA VAL A 154 -43.54 9.71 25.76
C VAL A 154 -44.64 10.59 26.39
N ALA A 155 -44.94 10.44 27.68
CA ALA A 155 -45.90 11.29 28.37
C ALA A 155 -45.41 12.75 28.51
N GLU A 156 -44.13 12.94 28.84
CA GLU A 156 -43.47 14.25 28.87
C GLU A 156 -43.49 14.91 27.48
N ALA A 157 -43.08 14.19 26.43
CA ALA A 157 -43.12 14.68 25.05
C ALA A 157 -44.54 15.11 24.63
N ASN A 158 -45.56 14.29 24.90
CA ASN A 158 -46.95 14.64 24.57
C ASN A 158 -47.44 15.89 25.32
N THR A 159 -47.02 16.06 26.59
CA THR A 159 -47.33 17.25 27.38
C THR A 159 -46.66 18.50 26.79
N LEU A 160 -45.39 18.40 26.40
CA LEU A 160 -44.64 19.50 25.78
C LEU A 160 -45.19 19.83 24.38
N ILE A 161 -45.50 18.84 23.54
CA ILE A 161 -46.11 19.04 22.21
C ILE A 161 -47.40 19.86 22.29
N GLY A 162 -48.20 19.67 23.34
CA GLY A 162 -49.49 20.35 23.52
C GLY A 162 -49.40 21.89 23.63
N THR A 163 -48.23 22.44 23.94
CA THR A 163 -48.00 23.90 24.00
C THR A 163 -47.36 24.46 22.73
N ILE A 164 -46.80 23.61 21.87
CA ILE A 164 -46.10 24.02 20.65
C ILE A 164 -47.08 24.39 19.54
N SER A 165 -46.84 25.52 18.89
CA SER A 165 -47.54 25.89 17.65
C SER A 165 -46.79 25.42 16.40
N ASP A 166 -45.47 25.59 16.36
CA ASP A 166 -44.61 25.32 15.20
C ASP A 166 -44.59 23.84 14.76
N GLU A 167 -44.80 23.60 13.46
CA GLU A 167 -44.87 22.25 12.87
C GLU A 167 -43.51 21.54 12.80
N GLN A 168 -42.42 22.27 12.55
CA GLN A 168 -41.08 21.68 12.52
C GLN A 168 -40.69 21.21 13.91
N LEU A 169 -40.99 22.01 14.95
CA LEU A 169 -40.72 21.66 16.33
C LEU A 169 -41.57 20.48 16.82
N LYS A 170 -42.86 20.41 16.43
CA LYS A 170 -43.70 19.21 16.63
C LYS A 170 -43.09 17.95 16.02
N ALA A 171 -42.66 18.02 14.76
CA ALA A 171 -41.99 16.89 14.09
C ALA A 171 -40.72 16.43 14.84
N ARG A 172 -39.98 17.36 15.44
CA ARG A 172 -38.80 17.04 16.26
C ARG A 172 -39.15 16.33 17.57
N TYR A 173 -40.25 16.68 18.23
CA TYR A 173 -40.75 15.90 19.38
C TYR A 173 -41.25 14.51 18.95
N TYR A 174 -41.97 14.40 17.82
CA TYR A 174 -42.38 13.09 17.28
C TYR A 174 -41.20 12.18 16.98
N TYR A 175 -40.06 12.73 16.51
CA TYR A 175 -38.81 11.98 16.37
C TYR A 175 -38.28 11.43 17.70
N GLN A 176 -38.35 12.20 18.80
CA GLN A 176 -37.95 11.69 20.12
C GLN A 176 -38.91 10.61 20.66
N ILE A 177 -40.22 10.76 20.46
CA ILE A 177 -41.22 9.73 20.79
C ILE A 177 -40.90 8.42 20.06
N ILE A 178 -40.71 8.48 18.74
CA ILE A 178 -40.39 7.30 17.92
C ILE A 178 -39.04 6.68 18.35
N ARG A 179 -38.01 7.49 18.64
CA ARG A 179 -36.74 6.97 19.19
C ARG A 179 -36.92 6.27 20.52
N ALA A 180 -37.67 6.86 21.45
CA ALA A 180 -37.91 6.27 22.77
C ALA A 180 -38.59 4.91 22.63
N LEU A 181 -39.70 4.85 21.90
CA LEU A 181 -40.44 3.60 21.64
C LEU A 181 -39.56 2.55 20.92
N HIS A 182 -38.77 2.95 19.91
CA HIS A 182 -37.86 2.05 19.20
C HIS A 182 -36.78 1.49 20.13
N TYR A 183 -36.15 2.33 20.95
CA TYR A 183 -35.01 1.95 21.76
C TYR A 183 -35.38 1.12 22.99
N THR A 184 -36.61 1.27 23.51
CA THR A 184 -37.19 0.43 24.58
C THR A 184 -37.95 -0.79 24.04
N LYS A 185 -37.82 -1.11 22.75
CA LYS A 185 -38.43 -2.29 22.08
C LYS A 185 -39.96 -2.25 21.91
N ASN A 186 -40.61 -1.10 22.12
CA ASN A 186 -42.05 -0.87 21.88
C ASN A 186 -42.34 -0.62 20.39
N TYR A 187 -41.94 -1.58 19.54
CA TYR A 187 -41.94 -1.43 18.08
C TYR A 187 -43.35 -1.24 17.49
N SER A 188 -44.34 -1.98 17.99
CA SER A 188 -45.74 -1.90 17.53
C SER A 188 -46.31 -0.50 17.74
N ASP A 189 -46.09 0.08 18.91
CA ASP A 189 -46.60 1.42 19.26
C ASP A 189 -45.92 2.51 18.44
N ALA A 190 -44.62 2.38 18.17
CA ALA A 190 -43.91 3.28 17.25
C ALA A 190 -44.51 3.25 15.84
N ILE A 191 -44.82 2.05 15.31
CA ILE A 191 -45.43 1.88 13.99
C ILE A 191 -46.85 2.45 13.94
N VAL A 192 -47.66 2.22 14.99
CA VAL A 192 -49.02 2.77 15.12
C VAL A 192 -49.00 4.29 15.24
N PHE A 193 -48.12 4.84 16.08
CA PHE A 193 -47.95 6.29 16.24
C PHE A 193 -47.51 6.95 14.92
N PHE A 194 -46.57 6.35 14.20
CA PHE A 194 -46.15 6.85 12.88
C PHE A 194 -47.34 6.92 11.90
N LYS A 195 -48.09 5.83 11.72
CA LYS A 195 -49.22 5.77 10.78
C LYS A 195 -50.33 6.76 11.12
N ASN A 196 -50.70 6.87 12.40
CA ASN A 196 -51.83 7.67 12.83
C ASN A 196 -51.49 9.17 12.93
N THR A 197 -50.27 9.50 13.37
CA THR A 197 -49.90 10.88 13.74
C THR A 197 -48.98 11.54 12.71
N ILE A 198 -48.11 10.78 12.01
CA ILE A 198 -46.97 11.35 11.26
C ILE A 198 -47.12 11.17 9.74
N GLU A 199 -47.40 9.97 9.26
CA GLU A 199 -47.19 9.52 7.87
C GLU A 199 -47.74 10.46 6.79
N ASN A 200 -48.94 11.02 7.02
CA ASN A 200 -49.64 11.92 6.12
C ASN A 200 -49.79 13.36 6.65
N ASN A 201 -49.36 13.64 7.88
CA ASN A 201 -49.60 14.93 8.56
C ASN A 201 -48.32 15.78 8.73
N VAL A 202 -47.14 15.17 8.59
CA VAL A 202 -45.85 15.86 8.77
C VAL A 202 -45.18 16.09 7.41
N PRO A 203 -44.70 17.31 7.10
CA PRO A 203 -43.97 17.58 5.86
C PRO A 203 -42.76 16.66 5.68
N LYS A 204 -42.58 16.09 4.49
CA LYS A 204 -41.51 15.11 4.15
C LYS A 204 -40.13 15.77 3.99
N ASN A 205 -39.64 16.38 5.07
CA ASN A 205 -38.34 17.02 5.22
C ASN A 205 -37.34 16.08 5.93
N GLU A 206 -36.13 16.58 6.22
CA GLU A 206 -35.08 15.80 6.88
C GLU A 206 -35.54 15.11 8.18
N ILE A 207 -36.34 15.78 9.03
CA ILE A 207 -36.84 15.21 10.29
C ILE A 207 -37.88 14.10 10.05
N TYR A 208 -38.69 14.21 8.99
CA TYR A 208 -39.55 13.10 8.57
C TYR A 208 -38.73 11.86 8.19
N PHE A 209 -37.59 12.03 7.50
CA PHE A 209 -36.73 10.89 7.15
C PHE A 209 -35.91 10.38 8.35
N TYR A 210 -35.57 11.22 9.33
CA TYR A 210 -35.05 10.78 10.63
C TYR A 210 -36.07 9.89 11.38
N ILE A 211 -37.37 10.24 11.33
CA ILE A 211 -38.44 9.40 11.87
C ILE A 211 -38.55 8.09 11.08
N LEU A 212 -38.60 8.17 9.74
CA LEU A 212 -38.78 7.00 8.87
C LEU A 212 -37.66 5.97 9.03
N ASP A 213 -36.41 6.42 9.23
CA ASP A 213 -35.24 5.59 9.53
C ASP A 213 -35.42 4.77 10.83
N GLN A 214 -35.97 5.39 11.88
CA GLN A 214 -36.29 4.70 13.13
C GLN A 214 -37.49 3.74 12.98
N VAL A 215 -38.53 4.15 12.25
CA VAL A 215 -39.72 3.31 11.99
C VAL A 215 -39.36 2.09 11.13
N ALA A 216 -38.43 2.23 10.18
CA ALA A 216 -37.85 1.12 9.44
C ALA A 216 -37.10 0.14 10.36
N GLY A 217 -36.35 0.66 11.35
CA GLY A 217 -35.73 -0.13 12.42
C GLY A 217 -36.75 -0.90 13.28
N CYS A 218 -37.88 -0.29 13.63
CA CYS A 218 -39.00 -0.96 14.29
C CYS A 218 -39.57 -2.08 13.40
N HIS A 219 -39.84 -1.82 12.12
CA HIS A 219 -40.35 -2.83 11.19
C HIS A 219 -39.39 -4.02 11.06
N TYR A 220 -38.08 -3.77 10.90
CA TYR A 220 -37.05 -4.81 10.86
C TYR A 220 -37.05 -5.64 12.15
N SER A 221 -37.10 -4.99 13.30
CA SER A 221 -37.11 -5.65 14.62
C SER A 221 -38.38 -6.48 14.86
N SER A 222 -39.52 -6.09 14.28
CA SER A 222 -40.77 -6.86 14.27
C SER A 222 -40.83 -7.95 13.18
N GLY A 223 -39.76 -8.22 12.43
CA GLY A 223 -39.74 -9.21 11.35
C GLY A 223 -40.39 -8.77 10.03
N ASN A 224 -40.85 -7.52 9.95
CA ASN A 224 -41.45 -6.93 8.75
C ASN A 224 -40.36 -6.40 7.80
N TYR A 225 -39.46 -7.30 7.37
CA TYR A 225 -38.20 -6.94 6.72
C TYR A 225 -38.36 -6.18 5.39
N ASP A 226 -39.39 -6.50 4.59
CA ASP A 226 -39.53 -5.92 3.24
C ASP A 226 -40.03 -4.46 3.27
N ILE A 227 -40.99 -4.13 4.15
CA ILE A 227 -41.39 -2.72 4.36
C ILE A 227 -40.27 -1.92 5.03
N ALA A 228 -39.46 -2.55 5.90
CA ALA A 228 -38.26 -1.91 6.45
C ALA A 228 -37.26 -1.58 5.33
N ALA A 229 -36.96 -2.53 4.44
CA ALA A 229 -36.11 -2.32 3.28
C ALA A 229 -36.62 -1.19 2.38
N TYR A 230 -37.93 -1.17 2.08
CA TYR A 230 -38.58 -0.09 1.33
C TYR A 230 -38.40 1.28 2.01
N TYR A 231 -38.63 1.39 3.32
CA TYR A 231 -38.42 2.64 4.04
C TYR A 231 -36.94 3.06 4.05
N PHE A 232 -35.99 2.13 4.15
CA PHE A 232 -34.57 2.46 3.99
C PHE A 232 -34.22 2.92 2.56
N THR A 233 -34.84 2.41 1.49
CA THR A 233 -34.61 3.00 0.15
C THR A 233 -35.07 4.46 0.10
N LYS A 234 -36.19 4.79 0.75
CA LYS A 234 -36.70 6.17 0.84
C LYS A 234 -35.81 7.09 1.65
N VAL A 235 -35.33 6.65 2.81
CA VAL A 235 -34.40 7.44 3.64
C VAL A 235 -33.10 7.70 2.87
N LEU A 236 -32.46 6.67 2.29
CA LEU A 236 -31.22 6.85 1.52
C LEU A 236 -31.36 7.84 0.36
N ASN A 237 -32.48 7.80 -0.35
CA ASN A 237 -32.68 8.66 -1.53
C ASN A 237 -33.12 10.09 -1.18
N LYS A 238 -33.82 10.31 -0.06
CA LYS A 238 -34.47 11.61 0.24
C LYS A 238 -33.94 12.36 1.47
N SER A 239 -33.20 11.70 2.38
CA SER A 239 -32.46 12.36 3.47
C SER A 239 -31.07 12.81 3.03
N ILE A 240 -30.57 13.91 3.57
CA ILE A 240 -29.18 14.36 3.44
C ILE A 240 -28.27 13.60 4.44
N ASP A 241 -28.68 13.52 5.70
CA ASP A 241 -27.80 13.14 6.81
C ASP A 241 -27.84 11.63 7.15
N ARG A 242 -28.95 10.93 6.83
CA ARG A 242 -29.18 9.52 7.22
C ARG A 242 -28.76 8.50 6.17
N LYS A 243 -28.26 8.93 5.01
CA LYS A 243 -27.97 8.00 3.88
C LYS A 243 -27.07 6.82 4.28
N LYS A 244 -25.97 7.09 4.99
CA LYS A 244 -25.02 6.06 5.47
C LYS A 244 -25.69 5.04 6.39
N SER A 245 -26.38 5.52 7.44
CA SER A 245 -27.16 4.69 8.39
C SER A 245 -28.18 3.81 7.68
N SER A 246 -28.87 4.40 6.70
CA SER A 246 -29.92 3.74 5.94
C SER A 246 -29.39 2.68 4.98
N TYR A 247 -28.23 2.90 4.34
CA TYR A 247 -27.55 1.89 3.53
C TYR A 247 -27.17 0.66 4.34
N ASN A 248 -26.54 0.87 5.51
CA ASN A 248 -26.14 -0.21 6.41
C ASN A 248 -27.36 -1.01 6.88
N SER A 249 -28.42 -0.31 7.28
CA SER A 249 -29.69 -0.91 7.73
C SER A 249 -30.40 -1.69 6.63
N PHE A 250 -30.37 -1.20 5.38
CA PHE A 250 -30.89 -1.92 4.22
C PHE A 250 -30.14 -3.23 3.96
N ASN A 251 -28.80 -3.25 4.08
CA ASN A 251 -28.02 -4.46 3.86
C ASN A 251 -28.43 -5.61 4.81
N PHE A 252 -28.79 -5.33 6.07
CA PHE A 252 -29.37 -6.33 6.97
C PHE A 252 -30.70 -6.92 6.47
N CYS A 253 -31.52 -6.12 5.79
CA CYS A 253 -32.75 -6.62 5.16
C CYS A 253 -32.44 -7.55 3.98
N THR A 254 -31.38 -7.28 3.21
CA THR A 254 -30.97 -8.16 2.10
C THR A 254 -30.52 -9.56 2.56
N PHE A 255 -29.96 -9.69 3.77
CA PHE A 255 -29.68 -10.99 4.39
C PHE A 255 -30.95 -11.79 4.78
N LYS A 256 -32.13 -11.18 4.67
CA LYS A 256 -33.45 -11.82 4.80
C LYS A 256 -34.11 -12.08 3.44
N ASN A 257 -33.37 -11.94 2.34
CA ASN A 257 -33.82 -12.13 0.96
C ASN A 257 -34.96 -11.19 0.53
N VAL A 258 -34.97 -9.95 1.05
CA VAL A 258 -35.95 -8.90 0.71
C VAL A 258 -35.26 -7.57 0.42
N ASP A 259 -35.93 -6.69 -0.32
CA ASP A 259 -35.35 -5.41 -0.77
C ASP A 259 -36.35 -4.24 -0.93
N GLY A 260 -37.61 -4.42 -0.52
CA GLY A 260 -38.64 -3.37 -0.57
C GLY A 260 -39.43 -3.33 -1.87
N SER A 261 -39.20 -4.26 -2.79
CA SER A 261 -39.84 -4.28 -4.10
C SER A 261 -41.36 -4.51 -4.06
N HIS A 262 -41.94 -5.22 -3.09
CA HIS A 262 -43.40 -5.40 -3.02
C HIS A 262 -44.15 -4.11 -2.65
N TYR A 263 -43.49 -3.17 -1.95
CA TYR A 263 -44.07 -1.89 -1.54
C TYR A 263 -43.83 -0.76 -2.55
N SER A 264 -42.90 -0.97 -3.48
CA SER A 264 -42.44 0.03 -4.44
C SER A 264 -43.44 0.25 -5.58
N LYS A 265 -43.83 1.51 -5.83
CA LYS A 265 -44.85 1.89 -6.82
C LYS A 265 -44.43 3.10 -7.65
N GLY A 266 -44.36 2.91 -8.96
CA GLY A 266 -44.06 3.98 -9.92
C GLY A 266 -42.57 4.34 -10.00
N ILE A 267 -42.28 5.35 -10.83
CA ILE A 267 -40.93 5.61 -11.34
C ILE A 267 -39.94 6.11 -10.27
N GLU A 268 -40.38 6.87 -9.27
CA GLU A 268 -39.50 7.32 -8.18
C GLU A 268 -39.03 6.15 -7.31
N ASP A 269 -39.91 5.20 -7.03
CA ASP A 269 -39.61 4.01 -6.24
C ASP A 269 -38.67 3.06 -7.00
N GLU A 270 -38.87 2.93 -8.32
CA GLU A 270 -37.96 2.19 -9.20
C GLU A 270 -36.56 2.81 -9.23
N LYS A 271 -36.45 4.15 -9.33
CA LYS A 271 -35.17 4.87 -9.23
C LYS A 271 -34.50 4.68 -7.85
N ASP A 272 -35.29 4.74 -6.77
CA ASP A 272 -34.77 4.58 -5.40
C ASP A 272 -34.23 3.17 -5.14
N LEU A 273 -34.94 2.12 -5.61
CA LEU A 273 -34.49 0.72 -5.61
C LEU A 273 -33.27 0.50 -6.50
N LEU A 274 -33.27 1.05 -7.70
CA LEU A 274 -32.18 0.86 -8.66
C LEU A 274 -30.88 1.46 -8.13
N LEU A 275 -30.93 2.62 -7.46
CA LEU A 275 -29.75 3.19 -6.80
C LEU A 275 -29.20 2.22 -5.75
N ILE A 276 -30.00 1.86 -4.74
CA ILE A 276 -29.49 1.12 -3.57
C ILE A 276 -29.02 -0.30 -3.93
N ARG A 277 -29.63 -0.94 -4.93
CA ARG A 277 -29.15 -2.20 -5.51
C ARG A 277 -27.81 -2.03 -6.25
N SER A 278 -27.58 -0.89 -6.91
CA SER A 278 -26.35 -0.60 -7.67
C SER A 278 -25.17 -0.17 -6.80
N LEU A 279 -25.41 0.26 -5.56
CA LEU A 279 -24.36 0.63 -4.61
C LEU A 279 -23.65 -0.59 -3.99
N ARG A 280 -24.25 -1.79 -4.08
CA ARG A 280 -23.72 -3.04 -3.55
C ARG A 280 -22.73 -3.69 -4.53
N ASP A 281 -21.68 -4.34 -4.02
CA ASP A 281 -20.48 -4.74 -4.79
C ASP A 281 -20.69 -5.82 -5.88
N PHE A 282 -21.85 -6.49 -5.93
CA PHE A 282 -22.17 -7.53 -6.92
C PHE A 282 -23.14 -7.06 -8.02
N SER A 283 -23.14 -5.77 -8.38
CA SER A 283 -24.10 -5.20 -9.34
C SER A 283 -23.55 -5.04 -10.76
N ASP A 284 -24.42 -5.20 -11.77
CA ASP A 284 -24.10 -4.94 -13.18
C ASP A 284 -24.14 -3.43 -13.47
N GLU A 285 -23.00 -2.77 -13.22
CA GLU A 285 -22.86 -1.31 -13.25
C GLU A 285 -23.34 -0.71 -14.58
N VAL A 286 -22.85 -1.22 -15.71
CA VAL A 286 -23.14 -0.68 -17.05
C VAL A 286 -24.62 -0.82 -17.39
N ASN A 287 -25.24 -1.97 -17.12
CA ASN A 287 -26.67 -2.14 -17.41
C ASN A 287 -27.54 -1.38 -16.40
N ASN A 288 -27.11 -1.20 -15.15
CA ASN A 288 -27.84 -0.39 -14.18
C ASN A 288 -27.78 1.11 -14.53
N ILE A 289 -26.65 1.65 -14.97
CA ILE A 289 -26.56 3.01 -15.53
C ILE A 289 -27.51 3.16 -16.73
N LYS A 290 -27.49 2.20 -17.68
CA LYS A 290 -28.38 2.20 -18.86
C LYS A 290 -29.87 2.11 -18.49
N LYS A 291 -30.24 1.39 -17.42
CA LYS A 291 -31.61 1.39 -16.87
C LYS A 291 -31.96 2.75 -16.27
N PHE A 292 -31.08 3.34 -15.46
CA PHE A 292 -31.31 4.61 -14.79
C PHE A 292 -31.54 5.75 -15.80
N ILE A 293 -30.71 5.82 -16.84
CA ILE A 293 -30.84 6.77 -17.96
C ILE A 293 -32.20 6.65 -18.67
N LYS A 294 -32.76 5.44 -18.80
CA LYS A 294 -34.09 5.24 -19.41
C LYS A 294 -35.24 5.73 -18.52
N LEU A 295 -35.07 5.73 -17.20
CA LEU A 295 -36.05 6.24 -16.25
C LEU A 295 -35.96 7.78 -16.17
N ASP A 296 -34.77 8.30 -15.94
CA ASP A 296 -34.51 9.75 -15.85
C ASP A 296 -33.03 10.06 -16.11
N ALA A 297 -32.74 10.50 -17.33
CA ALA A 297 -31.37 10.79 -17.75
C ALA A 297 -30.77 12.07 -17.14
N ASN A 298 -31.58 12.95 -16.53
CA ASN A 298 -31.11 14.16 -15.85
C ASN A 298 -31.00 13.99 -14.31
N ASP A 299 -31.32 12.80 -13.78
CA ASP A 299 -31.22 12.52 -12.36
C ASP A 299 -29.74 12.43 -11.94
N ALA A 300 -29.32 13.18 -10.92
CA ALA A 300 -27.91 13.26 -10.51
C ALA A 300 -27.34 11.91 -10.04
N ARG A 301 -28.21 10.94 -9.69
CA ARG A 301 -27.82 9.55 -9.39
C ARG A 301 -27.18 8.84 -10.59
N VAL A 302 -27.46 9.27 -11.82
CA VAL A 302 -26.78 8.76 -13.03
C VAL A 302 -25.29 9.12 -13.02
N GLU A 303 -24.94 10.34 -12.60
CA GLU A 303 -23.54 10.80 -12.53
C GLU A 303 -22.77 10.02 -11.45
N LEU A 304 -23.40 9.76 -10.29
CA LEU A 304 -22.84 8.92 -9.22
C LEU A 304 -22.52 7.50 -9.71
N LEU A 305 -23.50 6.81 -10.31
CA LEU A 305 -23.31 5.43 -10.76
C LEU A 305 -22.27 5.35 -11.89
N PHE A 306 -22.27 6.33 -12.79
CA PHE A 306 -21.25 6.44 -13.83
C PHE A 306 -19.85 6.69 -13.23
N MET A 307 -19.72 7.54 -12.21
CA MET A 307 -18.44 7.82 -11.57
C MET A 307 -17.87 6.59 -10.85
N ARG A 308 -18.69 5.82 -10.12
CA ARG A 308 -18.25 4.57 -9.50
C ARG A 308 -17.69 3.59 -10.54
N ALA A 309 -18.39 3.42 -11.66
CA ALA A 309 -17.95 2.57 -12.76
C ALA A 309 -16.67 3.10 -13.43
N LEU A 310 -16.52 4.42 -13.56
CA LEU A 310 -15.31 5.05 -14.10
C LEU A 310 -14.10 4.85 -13.17
N SER A 311 -14.26 4.99 -11.85
CA SER A 311 -13.22 4.72 -10.87
C SER A 311 -12.78 3.24 -10.88
N ASN A 312 -13.73 2.31 -11.03
CA ASN A 312 -13.42 0.89 -11.23
C ASN A 312 -12.66 0.64 -12.55
N VAL A 313 -12.93 1.41 -13.62
CA VAL A 313 -12.10 1.38 -14.84
C VAL A 313 -10.69 1.94 -14.59
N GLU A 314 -10.54 3.05 -13.87
CA GLU A 314 -9.21 3.61 -13.54
C GLU A 314 -8.33 2.62 -12.80
N ARG A 315 -8.90 1.93 -11.80
CA ARG A 315 -8.23 0.87 -11.04
C ARG A 315 -7.71 -0.27 -11.91
N GLU A 316 -8.49 -0.67 -12.91
CA GLU A 316 -8.08 -1.71 -13.87
C GLU A 316 -7.01 -1.21 -14.84
N VAL A 317 -7.11 0.02 -15.35
CA VAL A 317 -6.25 0.50 -16.44
C VAL A 317 -4.97 1.23 -15.99
N TRP A 318 -4.91 1.71 -14.75
CA TRP A 318 -3.78 2.47 -14.18
C TRP A 318 -3.08 1.78 -13.00
N SER A 319 -3.22 0.45 -12.86
CA SER A 319 -2.58 -0.33 -11.80
C SER A 319 -1.04 -0.21 -11.82
N THR A 320 -0.45 0.14 -10.68
CA THR A 320 1.01 0.28 -10.46
C THR A 320 1.70 -1.06 -10.24
N ASP A 321 0.98 -2.09 -9.80
CA ASP A 321 1.51 -3.46 -9.67
C ASP A 321 1.92 -4.07 -11.03
N SER A 322 1.55 -3.41 -12.13
CA SER A 322 1.88 -3.84 -13.48
C SER A 322 3.36 -3.70 -13.87
N TYR A 323 4.20 -3.01 -13.07
CA TYR A 323 5.57 -2.63 -13.45
C TYR A 323 6.59 -3.76 -13.63
N GLU A 324 6.38 -4.93 -13.00
CA GLU A 324 7.29 -6.07 -13.16
C GLU A 324 7.21 -6.74 -14.54
N HIS A 325 6.30 -6.28 -15.41
CA HIS A 325 6.12 -6.76 -16.78
C HIS A 325 6.02 -5.58 -17.77
N LYS A 326 6.32 -5.79 -19.06
CA LYS A 326 6.11 -4.82 -20.16
C LYS A 326 4.63 -4.52 -20.46
N LYS A 327 3.77 -4.34 -19.45
CA LYS A 327 2.38 -3.92 -19.64
C LYS A 327 2.38 -2.44 -20.03
N GLU A 328 1.85 -2.10 -21.20
CA GLU A 328 1.62 -0.71 -21.57
C GLU A 328 0.54 -0.10 -20.66
N LEU A 329 0.78 1.12 -20.16
CA LEU A 329 -0.27 1.96 -19.58
C LEU A 329 -0.95 2.79 -20.68
N PRO A 330 -2.29 2.87 -20.76
CA PRO A 330 -3.28 2.16 -19.94
C PRO A 330 -3.37 0.66 -20.27
N TYR A 331 -3.58 -0.16 -19.24
CA TYR A 331 -3.73 -1.62 -19.33
C TYR A 331 -5.18 -2.02 -19.63
N LEU A 332 -5.47 -2.39 -20.89
CA LEU A 332 -6.85 -2.63 -21.36
C LEU A 332 -7.20 -4.13 -21.35
N ALA A 333 -7.57 -4.67 -20.17
CA ALA A 333 -7.91 -6.09 -20.01
C ALA A 333 -9.35 -6.45 -20.44
N ASN A 334 -10.29 -5.52 -20.43
CA ASN A 334 -11.70 -5.75 -20.74
C ASN A 334 -12.33 -4.49 -21.37
N LYS A 335 -13.59 -4.59 -21.85
CA LYS A 335 -14.28 -3.53 -22.60
C LYS A 335 -15.21 -2.62 -21.76
N LYS A 336 -15.06 -2.54 -20.43
CA LYS A 336 -15.86 -1.63 -19.58
C LYS A 336 -15.67 -0.17 -20.00
N HIS A 337 -14.43 0.24 -20.28
CA HIS A 337 -14.09 1.58 -20.74
C HIS A 337 -14.80 1.96 -22.08
N GLU A 338 -14.89 1.04 -23.05
CA GLU A 338 -15.65 1.24 -24.30
C GLU A 338 -17.14 1.48 -24.03
N ASN A 339 -17.74 0.70 -23.12
CA ASN A 339 -19.15 0.84 -22.76
C ASN A 339 -19.46 2.16 -22.06
N LEU A 340 -18.59 2.62 -21.15
CA LEU A 340 -18.73 3.91 -20.50
C LEU A 340 -18.51 5.06 -21.49
N LEU A 341 -17.59 4.92 -22.45
CA LEU A 341 -17.39 5.93 -23.50
C LEU A 341 -18.67 6.13 -24.33
N GLN A 342 -19.30 5.02 -24.74
CA GLN A 342 -20.56 5.05 -25.49
C GLN A 342 -21.67 5.77 -24.70
N ILE A 343 -21.80 5.49 -23.39
CA ILE A 343 -22.76 6.18 -22.52
C ILE A 343 -22.47 7.67 -22.47
N ALA A 344 -21.22 8.06 -22.22
CA ALA A 344 -20.82 9.47 -22.12
C ALA A 344 -21.05 10.24 -23.43
N GLU A 345 -20.78 9.63 -24.59
CA GLU A 345 -21.07 10.21 -25.91
C GLU A 345 -22.57 10.40 -26.16
N GLN A 346 -23.39 9.40 -25.83
CA GLN A 346 -24.85 9.51 -25.93
C GLN A 346 -25.39 10.66 -25.05
N GLN A 347 -24.97 10.75 -23.78
CA GLN A 347 -25.40 11.82 -22.88
C GLN A 347 -24.90 13.21 -23.33
N MET A 348 -23.66 13.31 -23.81
CA MET A 348 -23.08 14.55 -24.35
C MET A 348 -23.88 15.09 -25.56
N THR A 349 -24.26 14.21 -26.49
CA THR A 349 -24.99 14.57 -27.71
C THR A 349 -26.48 14.83 -27.48
N SER A 350 -27.10 14.21 -26.47
CA SER A 350 -28.54 14.34 -26.18
C SER A 350 -28.99 15.80 -26.04
N ALA A 351 -30.12 16.15 -26.67
CA ALA A 351 -30.72 17.49 -26.55
C ALA A 351 -31.31 17.78 -25.16
N THR A 352 -31.66 16.74 -24.39
CA THR A 352 -32.36 16.87 -23.10
C THR A 352 -31.44 17.01 -21.89
N ILE A 353 -30.14 16.71 -22.04
CA ILE A 353 -29.19 16.68 -20.92
C ILE A 353 -28.68 18.08 -20.59
N LYS A 354 -28.84 18.44 -19.32
CA LYS A 354 -28.41 19.74 -18.76
C LYS A 354 -26.89 19.79 -18.52
N ASN A 355 -26.33 18.83 -17.78
CA ASN A 355 -24.90 18.82 -17.41
C ASN A 355 -24.00 18.26 -18.53
N LYS A 356 -24.03 18.89 -19.71
CA LYS A 356 -23.25 18.43 -20.87
C LYS A 356 -21.74 18.42 -20.64
N ASP A 357 -21.23 19.28 -19.76
CA ASP A 357 -19.79 19.43 -19.57
C ASP A 357 -19.18 18.30 -18.74
N PHE A 358 -19.93 17.71 -17.79
CA PHE A 358 -19.53 16.45 -17.13
C PHE A 358 -19.37 15.33 -18.17
N TRP A 359 -20.38 15.13 -19.03
CA TRP A 359 -20.34 14.08 -20.04
C TRP A 359 -19.25 14.27 -21.11
N LYS A 360 -18.95 15.52 -21.50
CA LYS A 360 -17.79 15.83 -22.36
C LYS A 360 -16.46 15.51 -21.68
N LEU A 361 -16.32 15.86 -20.40
CA LEU A 361 -15.10 15.63 -19.61
C LEU A 361 -14.85 14.13 -19.46
N SER A 362 -15.88 13.36 -19.09
CA SER A 362 -15.81 11.90 -19.02
C SER A 362 -15.55 11.27 -20.39
N SER A 363 -16.22 11.73 -21.46
CA SER A 363 -15.98 11.22 -22.82
C SER A 363 -14.57 11.54 -23.32
N SER A 364 -14.02 12.71 -22.98
CA SER A 364 -12.62 13.06 -23.24
C SER A 364 -11.68 12.07 -22.55
N TYR A 365 -11.87 11.84 -21.26
CA TYR A 365 -11.01 10.97 -20.47
C TYR A 365 -11.06 9.50 -20.91
N LEU A 366 -12.26 8.98 -21.20
CA LEU A 366 -12.40 7.62 -21.73
C LEU A 366 -11.86 7.49 -23.16
N SER A 367 -11.82 8.57 -23.95
CA SER A 367 -11.11 8.54 -25.26
C SER A 367 -9.60 8.40 -25.07
N PHE A 368 -9.05 9.05 -24.04
CA PHE A 368 -7.64 8.92 -23.67
C PHE A 368 -7.30 7.51 -23.17
N ILE A 369 -8.15 6.91 -22.32
CA ILE A 369 -8.02 5.50 -21.91
C ILE A 369 -8.07 4.57 -23.13
N ASN A 370 -8.92 4.86 -24.12
CA ASN A 370 -8.97 4.15 -25.41
C ASN A 370 -7.79 4.43 -26.35
N LYS A 371 -6.73 5.12 -25.88
CA LYS A 371 -5.54 5.53 -26.65
C LYS A 371 -5.80 6.50 -27.81
N ASP A 372 -6.99 7.11 -27.90
CA ASP A 372 -7.33 8.18 -28.85
C ASP A 372 -7.14 9.57 -28.21
N ILE A 373 -5.88 9.99 -28.15
CA ILE A 373 -5.47 11.28 -27.58
C ILE A 373 -6.06 12.46 -28.38
N THR A 374 -6.20 12.33 -29.71
CA THR A 374 -6.73 13.41 -30.56
C THR A 374 -8.21 13.65 -30.31
N ALA A 375 -9.03 12.59 -30.17
CA ALA A 375 -10.42 12.74 -29.74
C ALA A 375 -10.50 13.26 -28.30
N ALA A 376 -9.64 12.76 -27.39
CA ALA A 376 -9.60 13.21 -26.00
C ALA A 376 -9.37 14.73 -25.89
N GLU A 377 -8.35 15.27 -26.55
CA GLU A 377 -8.06 16.72 -26.58
C GLU A 377 -9.20 17.54 -27.20
N ASN A 378 -9.77 17.08 -28.32
CA ASN A 378 -10.82 17.81 -29.01
C ASN A 378 -12.12 17.88 -28.18
N LYS A 379 -12.47 16.80 -27.47
CA LYS A 379 -13.56 16.78 -26.50
C LYS A 379 -13.25 17.69 -25.30
N LEU A 380 -12.02 17.66 -24.78
CA LEU A 380 -11.59 18.46 -23.63
C LEU A 380 -11.69 19.98 -23.90
N LYS A 381 -11.34 20.42 -25.12
CA LYS A 381 -11.48 21.83 -25.54
C LYS A 381 -12.90 22.34 -25.34
N GLY A 382 -13.91 21.51 -25.60
CA GLY A 382 -15.35 21.84 -25.51
C GLY A 382 -15.96 21.86 -24.10
N VAL A 383 -15.21 21.47 -23.06
CA VAL A 383 -15.62 21.56 -21.64
C VAL A 383 -15.41 23.01 -21.15
N LYS A 384 -16.41 23.64 -20.52
CA LYS A 384 -16.34 25.01 -19.99
C LYS A 384 -16.16 25.06 -18.47
N THR A 385 -16.68 24.07 -17.74
CA THR A 385 -16.50 23.90 -16.29
C THR A 385 -15.23 23.08 -15.95
N PHE A 386 -15.06 22.70 -14.67
CA PHE A 386 -13.98 21.82 -14.19
C PHE A 386 -12.56 22.27 -14.56
N SER A 387 -12.22 23.54 -14.29
CA SER A 387 -10.93 24.16 -14.66
C SER A 387 -9.70 23.32 -14.31
N ASP A 388 -9.71 22.76 -13.10
CA ASP A 388 -8.53 22.12 -12.51
C ASP A 388 -8.34 20.71 -13.09
N GLN A 389 -9.42 19.92 -13.16
CA GLN A 389 -9.42 18.63 -13.85
C GLN A 389 -9.05 18.80 -15.33
N LYS A 390 -9.58 19.83 -15.99
CA LYS A 390 -9.25 20.15 -17.40
C LYS A 390 -7.77 20.49 -17.59
N LYS A 391 -7.18 21.25 -16.67
CA LYS A 391 -5.74 21.57 -16.66
C LYS A 391 -4.90 20.30 -16.49
N ILE A 392 -5.24 19.45 -15.53
CA ILE A 392 -4.53 18.18 -15.25
C ILE A 392 -4.58 17.25 -16.47
N LEU A 393 -5.78 16.96 -16.99
CA LEU A 393 -5.94 16.08 -18.15
C LEU A 393 -5.22 16.61 -19.39
N SER A 394 -5.21 17.93 -19.62
CA SER A 394 -4.46 18.53 -20.74
C SER A 394 -2.94 18.31 -20.63
N ILE A 395 -2.37 18.27 -19.41
CA ILE A 395 -0.96 17.98 -19.20
C ILE A 395 -0.71 16.49 -19.45
N VAL A 396 -1.54 15.61 -18.86
CA VAL A 396 -1.42 14.15 -19.01
C VAL A 396 -1.49 13.74 -20.49
N TYR A 397 -2.48 14.22 -21.24
CA TYR A 397 -2.63 13.90 -22.66
C TYR A 397 -1.40 14.36 -23.48
N GLN A 398 -0.88 15.55 -23.19
CA GLN A 398 0.31 16.07 -23.85
C GLN A 398 1.52 15.16 -23.58
N VAL A 399 1.76 14.74 -22.34
CA VAL A 399 2.87 13.82 -22.00
C VAL A 399 2.70 12.46 -22.67
N PHE A 400 1.49 11.89 -22.65
CA PHE A 400 1.22 10.60 -23.26
C PHE A 400 1.30 10.61 -24.80
N SER A 401 1.16 11.78 -25.44
CA SER A 401 1.36 11.94 -26.89
C SER A 401 2.81 11.73 -27.35
N TRP A 402 3.78 11.81 -26.43
CA TRP A 402 5.20 11.78 -26.77
C TRP A 402 5.71 10.35 -27.03
N LYS A 403 6.18 10.12 -28.25
CA LYS A 403 6.95 8.92 -28.62
C LYS A 403 8.44 9.05 -28.30
N THR A 404 8.93 10.29 -28.23
CA THR A 404 10.29 10.69 -27.93
C THR A 404 10.27 11.98 -27.12
N ILE A 405 11.24 12.19 -26.24
CA ILE A 405 11.34 13.41 -25.42
C ILE A 405 12.48 14.29 -25.98
N SER A 406 12.12 15.50 -26.41
CA SER A 406 13.05 16.55 -26.86
C SER A 406 13.40 17.53 -25.73
N PRO A 407 14.42 18.41 -25.88
CA PRO A 407 14.73 19.44 -24.90
C PRO A 407 13.55 20.39 -24.60
N GLU A 408 12.66 20.63 -25.56
CA GLU A 408 11.44 21.44 -25.38
C GLU A 408 10.44 20.73 -24.46
N ASN A 409 10.25 19.42 -24.65
CA ASN A 409 9.41 18.59 -23.78
C ASN A 409 10.00 18.52 -22.36
N GLU A 410 11.33 18.40 -22.23
CA GLU A 410 12.04 18.46 -20.96
C GLU A 410 11.82 19.79 -20.23
N ASN A 411 12.03 20.92 -20.92
CA ASN A 411 11.82 22.25 -20.35
C ASN A 411 10.35 22.49 -19.97
N TYR A 412 9.39 21.95 -20.74
CA TYR A 412 7.97 21.95 -20.40
C TYR A 412 7.72 21.19 -19.08
N ILE A 413 8.22 19.95 -18.94
CA ILE A 413 8.03 19.16 -17.71
C ILE A 413 8.66 19.83 -16.50
N ASN A 414 9.88 20.34 -16.62
CA ASN A 414 10.54 21.06 -15.54
C ASN A 414 9.65 22.22 -15.04
N LYS A 415 9.08 23.01 -15.98
CA LYS A 415 8.14 24.08 -15.65
C LYS A 415 6.83 23.55 -15.04
N ILE A 416 6.30 22.42 -15.48
CA ILE A 416 5.09 21.82 -14.90
C ILE A 416 5.34 21.38 -13.45
N LEU A 417 6.43 20.65 -13.19
CA LEU A 417 6.76 20.15 -11.85
C LEU A 417 7.09 21.29 -10.87
N LEU A 418 7.84 22.31 -11.31
CA LEU A 418 8.14 23.49 -10.49
C LEU A 418 6.87 24.29 -10.11
N ASN A 419 5.90 24.39 -11.02
CA ASN A 419 4.62 25.08 -10.75
C ASN A 419 3.61 24.24 -9.95
N ASN A 420 3.84 22.93 -9.84
CA ASN A 420 2.97 22.01 -9.11
C ASN A 420 3.86 21.03 -8.32
N PRO A 421 4.62 21.48 -7.30
CA PRO A 421 5.59 20.64 -6.59
C PRO A 421 4.88 19.51 -5.84
N ILE A 422 5.44 18.29 -5.91
CA ILE A 422 4.97 17.13 -5.15
C ILE A 422 4.94 17.50 -3.66
N LYS A 423 3.81 17.24 -3.01
CA LYS A 423 3.50 17.81 -1.69
C LYS A 423 3.89 16.92 -0.51
N ASP A 424 4.19 15.65 -0.76
CA ASP A 424 4.46 14.67 0.27
C ASP A 424 5.80 13.95 0.03
N ASN A 425 6.46 13.63 1.14
CA ASN A 425 7.67 12.82 1.24
C ASN A 425 7.38 11.45 1.90
N SER A 426 6.11 11.12 2.15
CA SER A 426 5.73 9.83 2.73
C SER A 426 6.12 8.67 1.80
N ILE A 427 6.38 7.52 2.41
CA ILE A 427 6.89 6.31 1.75
C ILE A 427 5.81 5.69 0.83
N TRP A 428 4.56 6.12 0.97
CA TRP A 428 3.41 5.72 0.18
C TRP A 428 3.05 6.87 -0.76
N ASN A 429 3.40 6.73 -2.05
CA ASN A 429 3.00 7.71 -3.05
C ASN A 429 1.48 7.94 -2.98
N ASP A 430 1.04 9.20 -2.89
CA ASP A 430 -0.39 9.51 -2.98
C ASP A 430 -0.92 9.04 -4.35
N GLU A 431 -1.73 7.99 -4.34
CA GLU A 431 -2.36 7.38 -5.52
C GLU A 431 -3.20 8.39 -6.32
N ASN A 432 -3.61 9.50 -5.70
CA ASN A 432 -4.35 10.60 -6.30
C ASN A 432 -3.45 11.65 -6.98
N ASP A 433 -2.12 11.49 -6.94
CA ASP A 433 -1.17 12.42 -7.54
C ASP A 433 -0.80 12.04 -8.98
N TRP A 434 -1.52 12.66 -9.92
CA TRP A 434 -1.27 12.60 -11.37
C TRP A 434 0.19 12.87 -11.80
N ARG A 435 1.01 13.50 -10.95
CA ARG A 435 2.43 13.75 -11.24
C ARG A 435 3.22 12.45 -11.31
N TYR A 436 2.90 11.45 -10.50
CA TYR A 436 3.56 10.15 -10.59
C TYR A 436 3.27 9.47 -11.93
N LEU A 437 2.00 9.43 -12.40
CA LEU A 437 1.69 8.85 -13.72
C LEU A 437 2.48 9.50 -14.86
N ILE A 438 2.62 10.84 -14.88
CA ILE A 438 3.41 11.49 -15.94
C ILE A 438 4.91 11.21 -15.80
N LEU A 439 5.44 11.09 -14.58
CA LEU A 439 6.84 10.69 -14.35
C LEU A 439 7.08 9.25 -14.82
N ASP A 440 6.20 8.31 -14.47
CA ASP A 440 6.28 6.92 -14.94
C ASP A 440 6.19 6.80 -16.46
N LYS A 441 5.34 7.61 -17.12
CA LYS A 441 5.28 7.70 -18.59
C LYS A 441 6.56 8.31 -19.18
N ILE A 442 7.15 9.31 -18.54
CA ILE A 442 8.43 9.92 -18.95
C ILE A 442 9.58 8.92 -18.82
N ALA A 443 9.68 8.21 -17.69
CA ALA A 443 10.68 7.19 -17.43
C ALA A 443 10.60 6.04 -18.45
N HIS A 444 9.39 5.54 -18.71
CA HIS A 444 9.12 4.55 -19.75
C HIS A 444 9.54 5.05 -21.14
N THR A 445 9.14 6.28 -21.51
CA THR A 445 9.49 6.86 -22.82
C THR A 445 11.00 7.03 -22.99
N TYR A 446 11.74 7.37 -21.93
CA TYR A 446 13.21 7.35 -21.95
C TYR A 446 13.77 5.94 -22.12
N PHE A 447 13.22 4.93 -21.41
CA PHE A 447 13.71 3.56 -21.42
C PHE A 447 13.53 2.90 -22.80
N ASP A 448 12.35 3.05 -23.40
CA ASP A 448 12.06 2.62 -24.77
C ASP A 448 13.03 3.24 -25.78
N ASN A 449 13.33 4.53 -25.63
CA ASN A 449 14.31 5.26 -26.47
C ASN A 449 15.78 5.07 -26.05
N GLY A 450 16.08 4.13 -25.14
CA GLY A 450 17.43 3.75 -24.75
C GLY A 450 18.20 4.81 -23.94
N LYS A 451 17.48 5.74 -23.28
CA LYS A 451 18.04 6.75 -22.37
C LYS A 451 17.99 6.22 -20.93
N ILE A 452 18.74 5.15 -20.68
CA ILE A 452 18.68 4.33 -19.46
C ILE A 452 18.96 5.18 -18.21
N ALA A 453 20.00 6.03 -18.26
CA ALA A 453 20.34 6.94 -17.17
C ALA A 453 19.19 7.89 -16.79
N LYS A 454 18.50 8.44 -17.79
CA LYS A 454 17.34 9.32 -17.55
C LYS A 454 16.17 8.54 -16.97
N ALA A 455 15.83 7.40 -17.58
CA ALA A 455 14.75 6.53 -17.10
C ALA A 455 14.94 6.11 -15.63
N PHE A 456 16.18 5.80 -15.24
CA PHE A 456 16.55 5.50 -13.87
C PHE A 456 16.35 6.71 -12.94
N LEU A 457 16.93 7.86 -13.30
CA LEU A 457 16.94 9.07 -12.47
C LEU A 457 15.57 9.75 -12.30
N VAL A 458 14.53 9.37 -13.05
CA VAL A 458 13.17 9.93 -12.81
C VAL A 458 12.61 9.48 -11.44
N HIS A 459 12.98 8.30 -10.95
CA HIS A 459 12.45 7.69 -9.71
C HIS A 459 13.53 7.21 -8.71
N ASN A 460 14.81 7.33 -9.07
CA ASN A 460 15.91 6.77 -8.29
C ASN A 460 17.04 7.76 -8.13
N THR A 461 17.66 7.76 -6.95
CA THR A 461 18.94 8.43 -6.71
C THR A 461 20.10 7.56 -7.19
N ILE A 462 21.26 8.17 -7.46
CA ILE A 462 22.45 7.39 -7.90
C ILE A 462 22.88 6.34 -6.87
N GLU A 463 22.60 6.59 -5.59
CA GLU A 463 22.97 5.72 -4.48
C GLU A 463 22.29 4.34 -4.56
N LYS A 464 21.10 4.25 -5.16
CA LYS A 464 20.40 2.98 -5.43
C LYS A 464 21.12 2.08 -6.45
N THR A 465 22.16 2.55 -7.15
CA THR A 465 22.95 1.71 -8.07
C THR A 465 23.88 0.72 -7.36
N ASN A 466 24.09 0.85 -6.05
CA ASN A 466 25.03 0.04 -5.27
C ASN A 466 24.77 -1.48 -5.30
N LYS A 467 23.57 -1.93 -5.69
CA LYS A 467 23.16 -3.34 -5.73
C LYS A 467 22.60 -3.82 -7.08
N ILE A 468 22.36 -2.88 -8.01
CA ILE A 468 21.86 -3.16 -9.37
C ILE A 468 22.89 -3.92 -10.23
N GLN A 469 24.19 -3.71 -9.98
CA GLN A 469 25.30 -4.40 -10.64
C GLN A 469 25.24 -4.40 -12.19
N SER A 470 24.73 -3.31 -12.78
CA SER A 470 24.67 -3.13 -14.23
C SER A 470 25.69 -2.13 -14.71
N LEU A 471 26.75 -2.62 -15.37
CA LEU A 471 27.73 -1.75 -16.03
C LEU A 471 27.09 -0.90 -17.15
N VAL A 472 26.04 -1.41 -17.80
CA VAL A 472 25.27 -0.68 -18.83
C VAL A 472 24.65 0.60 -18.25
N LEU A 473 24.04 0.51 -17.06
CA LEU A 473 23.50 1.67 -16.35
C LEU A 473 24.62 2.63 -15.90
N LEU A 474 25.70 2.11 -15.31
CA LEU A 474 26.82 2.94 -14.82
C LEU A 474 27.56 3.67 -15.96
N ASP A 475 27.68 3.06 -17.14
CA ASP A 475 28.21 3.69 -18.34
C ASP A 475 27.27 4.77 -18.90
N ASP A 476 25.96 4.53 -18.90
CA ASP A 476 24.99 5.53 -19.38
C ASP A 476 24.88 6.73 -18.42
N LEU A 477 24.97 6.51 -17.10
CA LEU A 477 25.00 7.56 -16.09
C LEU A 477 26.25 8.44 -16.24
N GLU A 478 27.43 7.85 -16.47
CA GLU A 478 28.66 8.61 -16.78
C GLU A 478 28.52 9.43 -18.06
N ARG A 479 28.03 8.83 -19.16
CA ARG A 479 27.77 9.56 -20.43
C ARG A 479 26.76 10.70 -20.24
N PHE A 480 25.70 10.47 -19.49
CA PHE A 480 24.67 11.47 -19.21
C PHE A 480 25.23 12.65 -18.40
N TYR A 481 26.02 12.37 -17.37
CA TYR A 481 26.69 13.42 -16.58
C TYR A 481 27.69 14.22 -17.41
N LEU A 482 28.44 13.58 -18.32
CA LEU A 482 29.45 14.24 -19.17
C LEU A 482 28.87 15.00 -20.37
N LYS A 483 27.58 14.83 -20.71
CA LYS A 483 26.90 15.57 -21.80
C LYS A 483 27.03 17.10 -21.58
N PRO A 484 27.55 17.89 -22.52
CA PRO A 484 27.69 19.35 -22.33
C PRO A 484 26.34 20.06 -22.31
N ASP A 485 25.54 19.89 -23.36
CA ASP A 485 24.30 20.64 -23.59
C ASP A 485 23.11 20.02 -22.84
N LYS A 486 23.03 20.27 -21.54
CA LYS A 486 21.91 19.80 -20.70
C LYS A 486 20.72 20.77 -20.72
N SER A 487 19.52 20.24 -20.89
CA SER A 487 18.25 20.95 -20.64
C SER A 487 18.07 21.25 -19.15
N ASP A 488 17.07 22.05 -18.81
CA ASP A 488 16.83 22.39 -17.39
C ASP A 488 16.27 21.21 -16.60
N TYR A 489 15.54 20.28 -17.25
CA TYR A 489 15.13 19.03 -16.62
C TYR A 489 16.30 18.07 -16.42
N GLU A 490 17.23 17.97 -17.38
CA GLU A 490 18.43 17.14 -17.21
C GLU A 490 19.31 17.65 -16.05
N LYS A 491 19.41 18.98 -15.87
CA LYS A 491 20.07 19.59 -14.70
C LYS A 491 19.30 19.28 -13.40
N TYR A 492 17.97 19.38 -13.43
CA TYR A 492 17.11 19.05 -12.28
C TYR A 492 17.29 17.60 -11.85
N LEU A 493 17.21 16.63 -12.78
CA LEU A 493 17.40 15.20 -12.52
C LEU A 493 18.75 14.91 -11.86
N LEU A 494 19.84 15.57 -12.29
CA LEU A 494 21.15 15.39 -11.67
C LEU A 494 21.22 16.02 -10.27
N LYS A 495 20.55 17.16 -10.06
CA LYS A 495 20.56 17.88 -8.78
C LYS A 495 19.77 17.17 -7.68
N VAL A 496 18.56 16.69 -7.97
CA VAL A 496 17.67 16.14 -6.92
C VAL A 496 17.93 14.67 -6.60
N ASN A 497 18.58 13.94 -7.51
CA ASN A 497 18.83 12.50 -7.39
C ASN A 497 20.31 12.17 -7.05
N THR A 498 21.04 13.14 -6.51
CA THR A 498 22.41 13.01 -6.01
C THR A 498 22.48 13.66 -4.64
N SER A 499 22.92 12.94 -3.60
CA SER A 499 23.11 13.56 -2.28
C SER A 499 24.14 14.69 -2.35
N GLU A 500 23.91 15.82 -1.66
CA GLU A 500 24.75 17.03 -1.75
C GLU A 500 26.26 16.79 -1.46
N ASN A 501 26.56 15.78 -0.64
CA ASN A 501 27.92 15.40 -0.25
C ASN A 501 28.58 14.36 -1.17
N VAL A 502 27.95 13.96 -2.28
CA VAL A 502 28.42 12.90 -3.18
C VAL A 502 28.87 13.49 -4.51
N ASN A 503 30.16 13.38 -4.82
CA ASN A 503 30.66 13.66 -6.17
C ASN A 503 30.19 12.55 -7.12
N TYR A 504 29.39 12.93 -8.12
CA TYR A 504 28.72 12.01 -9.05
C TYR A 504 29.70 11.06 -9.77
N LEU A 505 30.75 11.59 -10.40
CA LEU A 505 31.69 10.76 -11.17
C LEU A 505 32.56 9.89 -10.25
N ASP A 506 32.97 10.40 -9.09
CA ASP A 506 33.70 9.63 -8.08
C ASP A 506 32.86 8.45 -7.58
N TYR A 507 31.57 8.66 -7.32
CA TYR A 507 30.63 7.62 -6.94
C TYR A 507 30.44 6.58 -8.05
N ILE A 508 30.21 6.99 -9.30
CA ILE A 508 30.05 6.06 -10.44
C ILE A 508 31.34 5.24 -10.64
N ASN A 509 32.52 5.86 -10.57
CA ASN A 509 33.80 5.15 -10.64
C ASN A 509 33.98 4.19 -9.45
N TYR A 510 33.56 4.57 -8.24
CA TYR A 510 33.56 3.66 -7.09
C TYR A 510 32.64 2.45 -7.31
N GLN A 511 31.42 2.64 -7.83
CA GLN A 511 30.51 1.52 -8.12
C GLN A 511 31.02 0.60 -9.24
N LYS A 512 31.65 1.16 -10.29
CA LYS A 512 32.36 0.36 -11.31
C LYS A 512 33.50 -0.45 -10.68
N GLY A 513 34.24 0.12 -9.73
CA GLY A 513 35.25 -0.60 -8.97
C GLY A 513 34.66 -1.77 -8.17
N VAL A 514 33.53 -1.58 -7.50
CA VAL A 514 32.81 -2.64 -6.76
C VAL A 514 32.30 -3.74 -7.71
N PHE A 515 31.73 -3.36 -8.87
CA PHE A 515 31.31 -4.30 -9.92
C PHE A 515 32.48 -5.19 -10.37
N TYR A 516 33.66 -4.63 -10.66
CA TYR A 516 34.81 -5.44 -11.07
C TYR A 516 35.39 -6.34 -9.96
N LEU A 517 35.18 -6.04 -8.67
CA LEU A 517 35.47 -7.00 -7.60
C LEU A 517 34.52 -8.20 -7.66
N TYR A 518 33.23 -7.97 -7.93
CA TYR A 518 32.25 -9.04 -8.12
C TYR A 518 32.46 -9.85 -9.43
N GLU A 519 33.05 -9.24 -10.46
CA GLU A 519 33.53 -9.93 -11.68
C GLU A 519 34.92 -10.59 -11.52
N LYS A 520 35.43 -10.72 -10.28
CA LYS A 520 36.72 -11.34 -9.95
C LYS A 520 37.92 -10.70 -10.66
N ASN A 521 37.85 -9.42 -10.98
CA ASN A 521 38.87 -8.66 -11.71
C ASN A 521 39.39 -7.47 -10.88
N PRO A 522 40.29 -7.70 -9.91
CA PRO A 522 40.79 -6.65 -9.04
C PRO A 522 41.66 -5.62 -9.77
N GLU A 523 42.27 -5.96 -10.91
CA GLU A 523 43.05 -5.01 -11.73
C GLU A 523 42.15 -3.94 -12.35
N MET A 524 41.04 -4.33 -12.97
CA MET A 524 40.04 -3.39 -13.48
C MET A 524 39.37 -2.61 -12.34
N ALA A 525 39.10 -3.27 -11.20
CA ALA A 525 38.58 -2.59 -10.02
C ALA A 525 39.51 -1.46 -9.55
N LEU A 526 40.82 -1.72 -9.48
CA LEU A 526 41.85 -0.74 -9.11
C LEU A 526 41.92 0.43 -10.12
N ILE A 527 41.77 0.18 -11.42
CA ILE A 527 41.71 1.26 -12.44
C ILE A 527 40.55 2.21 -12.15
N PHE A 528 39.37 1.70 -11.83
CA PHE A 528 38.20 2.54 -11.51
C PHE A 528 38.31 3.20 -10.13
N PHE A 529 38.82 2.50 -9.11
CA PHE A 529 39.08 3.12 -7.80
C PHE A 529 40.16 4.22 -7.85
N ASN A 530 41.09 4.19 -8.81
CA ASN A 530 42.05 5.27 -9.04
C ASN A 530 41.46 6.50 -9.74
N LYS A 531 40.30 6.38 -10.40
CA LYS A 531 39.57 7.52 -10.98
C LYS A 531 38.76 8.28 -9.92
N ASN A 532 38.25 7.55 -8.91
CA ASN A 532 37.57 8.11 -7.74
C ASN A 532 38.56 8.89 -6.84
N LYS A 533 38.27 10.16 -6.55
CA LYS A 533 39.10 11.04 -5.73
C LYS A 533 38.54 11.30 -4.33
N THR A 534 37.23 11.47 -4.20
CA THR A 534 36.60 11.98 -2.96
C THR A 534 35.60 11.03 -2.31
N TYR A 535 35.02 10.07 -3.04
CA TYR A 535 33.99 9.20 -2.47
C TYR A 535 34.61 8.07 -1.63
N VAL A 536 34.26 8.04 -0.35
CA VAL A 536 34.68 7.00 0.60
C VAL A 536 33.46 6.16 0.98
N GLY A 537 33.48 4.87 0.67
CA GLY A 537 32.40 3.94 1.03
C GLY A 537 32.21 3.80 2.55
N ALA A 538 30.97 3.59 2.98
CA ALA A 538 30.48 3.91 4.33
C ALA A 538 31.15 3.19 5.53
N LYS A 539 31.85 2.08 5.32
CA LYS A 539 32.52 1.29 6.39
C LYS A 539 33.92 0.87 5.95
N PRO A 540 34.99 1.02 6.74
CA PRO A 540 36.29 0.44 6.41
C PRO A 540 36.20 -1.09 6.33
N ILE A 541 37.03 -1.71 5.49
CA ILE A 541 37.15 -3.16 5.38
C ILE A 541 38.17 -3.65 6.42
N PRO A 542 37.81 -4.61 7.29
CA PRO A 542 38.74 -5.22 8.23
C PRO A 542 39.60 -6.28 7.53
N ALA A 543 40.82 -6.50 8.02
CA ALA A 543 41.68 -7.59 7.55
C ALA A 543 41.06 -8.99 7.74
N LEU A 544 40.12 -9.11 8.68
CA LEU A 544 39.31 -10.31 8.93
C LEU A 544 38.50 -10.77 7.70
N ILE A 545 38.34 -9.94 6.65
CA ILE A 545 37.79 -10.40 5.36
C ILE A 545 38.61 -11.54 4.73
N PHE A 546 39.89 -11.69 5.10
CA PHE A 546 40.77 -12.79 4.68
C PHE A 546 40.84 -13.93 5.72
N SER A 547 40.01 -13.91 6.77
CA SER A 547 39.87 -14.94 7.81
C SER A 547 38.75 -15.94 7.45
N ASN A 548 38.49 -16.94 8.29
CA ASN A 548 37.31 -17.80 8.18
C ASN A 548 36.63 -18.05 9.53
N ASN A 549 35.33 -18.33 9.45
CA ASN A 549 34.49 -18.71 10.58
C ASN A 549 34.07 -20.19 10.51
N ILE A 550 34.09 -20.84 11.67
CA ILE A 550 33.52 -22.17 11.87
C ILE A 550 32.03 -22.06 12.23
N MET A 551 31.70 -21.18 13.18
CA MET A 551 30.32 -20.91 13.59
C MET A 551 29.64 -19.88 12.69
N GLU A 552 28.42 -20.16 12.22
CA GLU A 552 27.60 -19.20 11.48
C GLU A 552 26.77 -18.32 12.43
N CYS A 553 27.23 -17.09 12.64
CA CYS A 553 26.50 -16.07 13.36
C CYS A 553 26.78 -14.69 12.74
N PHE A 554 25.80 -14.14 12.01
CA PHE A 554 25.99 -12.91 11.22
C PHE A 554 25.77 -11.62 12.01
N ASP A 555 25.23 -11.75 13.22
CA ASP A 555 25.02 -10.67 14.19
C ASP A 555 26.03 -10.69 15.35
N CYS A 556 26.88 -11.73 15.46
CA CYS A 556 27.99 -11.80 16.41
C CYS A 556 29.13 -10.85 16.01
N LEU A 557 30.00 -10.50 16.98
CA LEU A 557 31.15 -9.63 16.69
C LEU A 557 32.15 -10.36 15.79
N GLU A 558 32.68 -9.66 14.79
CA GLU A 558 33.63 -10.25 13.83
C GLU A 558 34.86 -10.85 14.50
N SER A 559 35.33 -10.26 15.60
CA SER A 559 36.46 -10.76 16.40
C SER A 559 36.19 -12.07 17.14
N GLU A 560 34.92 -12.45 17.32
CA GLU A 560 34.52 -13.69 18.01
C GLU A 560 34.39 -14.86 17.03
N VAL A 561 34.01 -14.58 15.78
CA VAL A 561 33.76 -15.61 14.74
C VAL A 561 34.88 -15.75 13.71
N MET A 562 35.63 -14.68 13.41
CA MET A 562 36.77 -14.68 12.47
C MET A 562 38.10 -14.82 13.21
N VAL A 563 38.31 -15.99 13.82
CA VAL A 563 39.47 -16.24 14.70
C VAL A 563 40.76 -16.59 13.95
N ASP A 564 40.70 -16.91 12.65
CA ASP A 564 41.89 -17.17 11.83
C ASP A 564 42.68 -15.87 11.58
N GLN A 565 43.99 -15.91 11.79
CA GLN A 565 44.89 -14.76 11.67
C GLN A 565 45.99 -14.95 10.63
N VAL A 566 45.84 -15.90 9.69
CA VAL A 566 46.85 -16.23 8.68
C VAL A 566 47.23 -15.03 7.81
N TYR A 567 46.30 -14.08 7.62
CA TYR A 567 46.55 -12.82 6.91
C TYR A 567 47.72 -12.01 7.48
N LYS A 568 48.06 -12.17 8.78
CA LYS A 568 49.20 -11.50 9.42
C LYS A 568 50.57 -11.95 8.87
N ALA A 569 50.63 -13.07 8.14
CA ALA A 569 51.84 -13.48 7.42
C ALA A 569 52.24 -12.51 6.29
N PHE A 570 51.34 -11.60 5.89
CA PHE A 570 51.53 -10.67 4.78
C PHE A 570 51.39 -9.20 5.23
N PRO A 571 52.50 -8.50 5.56
CA PRO A 571 52.47 -7.16 6.14
C PRO A 571 51.80 -6.05 5.30
N PHE A 572 51.53 -6.28 4.02
CA PHE A 572 50.77 -5.32 3.19
C PHE A 572 49.26 -5.32 3.53
N ILE A 573 48.74 -6.37 4.16
CA ILE A 573 47.36 -6.42 4.64
C ILE A 573 47.26 -5.66 5.97
N THR A 574 46.94 -4.36 5.89
CA THR A 574 46.72 -3.52 7.07
C THR A 574 45.47 -3.95 7.84
N ALA A 575 45.41 -3.63 9.15
CA ALA A 575 44.28 -4.05 10.01
C ALA A 575 42.90 -3.56 9.51
N LYS A 576 42.86 -2.37 8.91
CA LYS A 576 41.70 -1.80 8.20
C LYS A 576 42.16 -1.12 6.92
N PHE A 577 41.33 -1.17 5.87
CA PHE A 577 41.62 -0.58 4.56
C PHE A 577 40.34 -0.22 3.78
N ASN A 578 40.46 0.49 2.65
CA ASN A 578 39.34 0.82 1.75
C ASN A 578 39.23 -0.15 0.56
N ARG A 579 38.25 0.02 -0.36
CA ARG A 579 38.06 -0.91 -1.50
C ARG A 579 39.19 -0.85 -2.53
N LYS A 580 39.85 0.31 -2.69
CA LYS A 580 41.05 0.44 -3.53
C LYS A 580 42.16 -0.45 -3.00
N GLN A 581 42.45 -0.33 -1.71
CA GLN A 581 43.44 -1.13 -1.00
C GLN A 581 43.06 -2.61 -0.95
N LEU A 582 41.77 -2.97 -0.90
CA LEU A 582 41.33 -4.35 -1.10
C LEU A 582 41.76 -4.87 -2.48
N ALA A 583 41.50 -4.11 -3.56
CA ALA A 583 41.96 -4.50 -4.89
C ALA A 583 43.50 -4.63 -4.98
N GLU A 584 44.26 -3.72 -4.36
CA GLU A 584 45.72 -3.81 -4.24
C GLU A 584 46.17 -5.07 -3.47
N ASN A 585 45.51 -5.40 -2.37
CA ASN A 585 45.78 -6.60 -1.56
C ASN A 585 45.47 -7.89 -2.35
N LEU A 586 44.37 -7.93 -3.12
CA LEU A 586 44.02 -9.07 -3.96
C LEU A 586 45.05 -9.28 -5.08
N ILE A 587 45.46 -8.22 -5.77
CA ILE A 587 46.52 -8.28 -6.79
C ILE A 587 47.85 -8.76 -6.18
N ALA A 588 48.19 -8.33 -4.96
CA ALA A 588 49.38 -8.80 -4.26
C ALA A 588 49.29 -10.30 -3.91
N LEU A 589 48.14 -10.79 -3.45
CA LEU A 589 47.92 -12.21 -3.19
C LEU A 589 47.95 -13.07 -4.47
N GLU A 590 47.36 -12.62 -5.58
CA GLU A 590 47.44 -13.32 -6.87
C GLU A 590 48.89 -13.43 -7.39
N ARG A 591 49.69 -12.37 -7.20
CA ARG A 591 51.14 -12.42 -7.53
C ARG A 591 51.87 -13.44 -6.64
N LEU A 592 51.52 -13.54 -5.36
CA LEU A 592 52.13 -14.49 -4.43
C LEU A 592 51.81 -15.97 -4.72
N ARG A 593 50.77 -16.26 -5.51
CA ARG A 593 50.52 -17.63 -6.03
C ARG A 593 51.61 -18.11 -7.02
N HIS A 594 52.51 -17.21 -7.43
CA HIS A 594 53.62 -17.49 -8.33
C HIS A 594 55.00 -17.21 -7.68
N ASP A 595 55.05 -17.09 -6.34
CA ASP A 595 56.28 -16.90 -5.58
C ASP A 595 57.10 -18.20 -5.48
N GLU A 596 58.43 -18.10 -5.50
CA GLU A 596 59.34 -19.26 -5.34
C GLU A 596 59.10 -20.02 -4.03
N LYS A 597 58.69 -19.32 -2.96
CA LYS A 597 58.49 -19.92 -1.64
C LYS A 597 57.10 -20.54 -1.55
N GLN A 598 57.04 -21.86 -1.64
CA GLN A 598 55.81 -22.66 -1.59
C GLN A 598 54.86 -22.33 -0.42
N TRP A 599 55.38 -21.96 0.76
CA TRP A 599 54.53 -21.54 1.87
C TRP A 599 53.72 -20.28 1.56
N LYS A 600 54.28 -19.31 0.82
CA LYS A 600 53.54 -18.11 0.40
C LYS A 600 52.47 -18.47 -0.62
N VAL A 601 52.78 -19.34 -1.59
CA VAL A 601 51.81 -19.83 -2.59
C VAL A 601 50.64 -20.50 -1.88
N LYS A 602 50.91 -21.39 -0.92
CA LYS A 602 49.89 -22.07 -0.11
C LYS A 602 49.01 -21.07 0.65
N LEU A 603 49.60 -20.16 1.42
CA LEU A 603 48.83 -19.20 2.21
C LEU A 603 48.10 -18.16 1.35
N ALA A 604 48.65 -17.76 0.19
CA ALA A 604 47.97 -16.86 -0.73
C ALA A 604 46.68 -17.47 -1.29
N ASN A 605 46.72 -18.75 -1.69
CA ASN A 605 45.50 -19.47 -2.07
C ASN A 605 44.50 -19.52 -0.90
N TYR A 606 44.92 -19.91 0.30
CA TYR A 606 44.03 -19.98 1.48
C TYR A 606 43.32 -18.64 1.77
N LEU A 607 44.04 -17.52 1.74
CA LEU A 607 43.47 -16.20 2.00
C LEU A 607 42.55 -15.70 0.88
N LEU A 608 42.83 -16.06 -0.38
CA LEU A 608 41.94 -15.77 -1.51
C LEU A 608 40.64 -16.60 -1.40
N GLY A 609 40.74 -17.88 -1.03
CA GLY A 609 39.58 -18.73 -0.72
C GLY A 609 38.71 -18.11 0.38
N ASN A 610 39.33 -17.72 1.49
CA ASN A 610 38.67 -17.01 2.60
C ASN A 610 37.94 -15.74 2.12
N TYR A 611 38.62 -14.88 1.36
CA TYR A 611 38.03 -13.65 0.82
C TYR A 611 36.80 -13.92 -0.04
N TYR A 612 36.93 -14.78 -1.06
CA TYR A 612 35.82 -15.06 -1.98
C TYR A 612 34.66 -15.74 -1.26
N PHE A 613 34.91 -16.67 -0.32
CA PHE A 613 33.84 -17.24 0.49
C PHE A 613 33.14 -16.17 1.33
N ASN A 614 33.90 -15.29 1.98
CA ASN A 614 33.36 -14.27 2.88
C ASN A 614 32.48 -13.22 2.19
N ILE A 615 32.73 -12.90 0.92
CA ILE A 615 31.86 -12.00 0.12
C ILE A 615 30.74 -12.74 -0.63
N SER A 616 30.67 -14.07 -0.56
CA SER A 616 29.51 -14.83 -1.05
C SER A 616 28.26 -14.51 -0.21
N ASN A 617 27.08 -14.81 -0.74
CA ASN A 617 25.81 -14.52 -0.06
C ASN A 617 25.56 -15.32 1.23
N THR A 618 26.24 -16.46 1.43
CA THR A 618 26.27 -17.13 2.76
C THR A 618 27.50 -16.75 3.58
N GLY A 619 28.52 -16.12 2.99
CA GLY A 619 29.69 -15.61 3.70
C GLY A 619 29.35 -14.52 4.71
N TYR A 620 30.21 -14.34 5.72
CA TYR A 620 29.97 -13.37 6.80
C TYR A 620 29.92 -11.92 6.30
N TYR A 621 30.77 -11.55 5.33
CA TYR A 621 30.91 -10.20 4.79
C TYR A 621 30.09 -9.96 3.50
N ARG A 622 29.02 -10.74 3.26
CA ARG A 622 28.13 -10.66 2.07
C ARG A 622 27.71 -9.25 1.66
N GLY A 623 27.41 -8.39 2.65
CA GLY A 623 26.93 -7.02 2.43
C GLY A 623 28.04 -5.97 2.36
N LEU A 624 29.30 -6.35 2.60
CA LEU A 624 30.35 -5.38 2.90
C LEU A 624 30.73 -4.51 1.69
N LEU A 625 30.82 -5.07 0.49
CA LEU A 625 31.23 -4.29 -0.69
C LEU A 625 30.18 -3.26 -1.09
N THR A 626 28.89 -3.60 -0.97
CA THR A 626 27.72 -2.74 -1.27
C THR A 626 27.28 -1.84 -0.10
N SER A 627 27.97 -1.93 1.05
CA SER A 627 27.75 -1.17 2.29
C SER A 627 26.51 -1.54 3.12
N ASN A 628 25.95 -2.74 2.94
CA ASN A 628 24.87 -3.28 3.76
C ASN A 628 25.34 -3.75 5.16
N THR A 629 24.42 -4.33 5.94
CA THR A 629 24.69 -5.14 7.14
C THR A 629 24.90 -6.61 6.80
N ASN A 630 25.52 -7.37 7.72
CA ASN A 630 25.72 -8.81 7.57
C ASN A 630 24.46 -9.61 7.97
N GLY A 631 23.75 -9.14 9.01
CA GLY A 631 22.46 -9.65 9.46
C GLY A 631 21.26 -8.77 9.10
N GLY A 632 20.06 -9.24 9.45
CA GLY A 632 18.78 -8.55 9.28
C GLY A 632 18.13 -8.61 7.90
N SER A 633 18.68 -9.36 6.93
CA SER A 633 18.10 -9.49 5.59
C SER A 633 18.09 -10.95 5.12
N TYR A 634 16.89 -11.54 5.03
CA TYR A 634 16.69 -12.94 4.65
C TYR A 634 17.00 -13.21 3.16
N ASN A 635 16.92 -12.17 2.32
CA ASN A 635 17.07 -12.20 0.86
C ASN A 635 18.46 -12.65 0.36
N TYR A 636 19.43 -12.87 1.24
CA TYR A 636 20.75 -13.40 0.86
C TYR A 636 20.79 -14.93 0.77
N MET A 637 19.93 -15.66 1.51
CA MET A 637 20.06 -17.12 1.60
C MET A 637 19.33 -17.88 0.49
N TYR A 638 18.37 -17.25 -0.18
CA TYR A 638 17.66 -17.82 -1.32
C TYR A 638 17.83 -16.93 -2.54
N ASN A 639 18.23 -17.53 -3.65
CA ASN A 639 18.04 -16.92 -4.96
C ASN A 639 16.62 -17.22 -5.41
N ASP A 640 15.65 -16.46 -4.88
CA ASP A 640 14.31 -16.40 -5.46
C ASP A 640 14.44 -16.14 -6.97
N GLN A 641 13.53 -16.66 -7.79
CA GLN A 641 13.62 -16.61 -9.26
C GLN A 641 13.39 -15.19 -9.86
N ILE A 642 13.63 -14.16 -9.05
CA ILE A 642 13.65 -12.75 -9.39
C ILE A 642 14.74 -12.52 -10.44
N LYS A 643 14.38 -11.93 -11.57
CA LYS A 643 15.34 -11.57 -12.61
C LYS A 643 16.26 -10.45 -12.13
N GLU A 644 17.55 -10.59 -12.37
CA GLU A 644 18.55 -9.57 -12.03
C GLU A 644 18.31 -8.26 -12.80
N ALA A 645 18.51 -7.13 -12.11
CA ALA A 645 18.31 -5.79 -12.67
C ALA A 645 19.08 -5.53 -13.97
N ASP A 646 20.31 -6.03 -14.11
CA ASP A 646 21.10 -5.89 -15.34
C ASP A 646 20.46 -6.59 -16.55
N ALA A 647 19.82 -7.76 -16.34
CA ALA A 647 19.07 -8.44 -17.39
C ALA A 647 17.80 -7.65 -17.78
N ILE A 648 17.07 -7.13 -16.78
CA ILE A 648 15.90 -6.27 -16.99
C ILE A 648 16.27 -5.02 -17.80
N ILE A 649 17.38 -4.36 -17.47
CA ILE A 649 17.88 -3.17 -18.15
C ILE A 649 18.29 -3.48 -19.61
N LYS A 650 19.01 -4.60 -19.84
CA LYS A 650 19.46 -5.01 -21.18
C LYS A 650 18.31 -5.44 -22.09
N ASN A 651 17.36 -6.21 -21.57
CA ASN A 651 16.23 -6.77 -22.32
C ASN A 651 14.97 -5.85 -22.31
N LYS A 652 15.05 -4.75 -21.55
CA LYS A 652 14.00 -3.76 -21.29
C LYS A 652 12.73 -4.31 -20.62
N GLU A 653 12.83 -5.34 -19.79
CA GLU A 653 11.70 -6.21 -19.40
C GLU A 653 10.58 -5.60 -18.54
N ASN A 654 10.82 -4.44 -17.92
CA ASN A 654 9.83 -3.71 -17.12
C ASN A 654 9.32 -2.49 -17.90
N TYR A 655 8.15 -1.95 -17.52
CA TYR A 655 7.60 -0.73 -18.13
C TYR A 655 8.56 0.47 -18.00
N ASN A 656 9.15 0.64 -16.81
CA ASN A 656 10.21 1.61 -16.54
C ASN A 656 11.19 1.06 -15.47
N LEU A 657 12.03 1.93 -14.88
CA LEU A 657 13.05 1.56 -13.90
C LEU A 657 12.74 2.03 -12.46
N SER A 658 11.49 2.36 -12.12
CA SER A 658 11.10 2.83 -10.77
C SER A 658 11.48 1.84 -9.67
N ASN A 659 11.07 0.59 -9.84
CA ASN A 659 11.23 -0.50 -8.87
C ASN A 659 12.51 -1.35 -9.11
N ILE A 660 13.46 -0.87 -9.91
CA ILE A 660 14.65 -1.65 -10.30
C ILE A 660 15.52 -2.12 -9.12
N TYR A 661 15.42 -1.43 -7.98
CA TYR A 661 16.10 -1.76 -6.71
C TYR A 661 15.50 -2.98 -5.99
N LEU A 662 14.38 -3.54 -6.46
CA LEU A 662 13.85 -4.83 -5.97
C LEU A 662 14.53 -6.02 -6.67
N HIS A 663 15.27 -5.76 -7.76
CA HIS A 663 15.91 -6.77 -8.61
C HIS A 663 17.43 -6.85 -8.36
N ASP A 664 17.86 -6.60 -7.12
CA ASP A 664 19.26 -6.60 -6.68
C ASP A 664 19.94 -7.95 -6.94
N LYS A 665 21.20 -7.92 -7.41
CA LYS A 665 21.99 -9.13 -7.61
C LYS A 665 22.64 -9.57 -6.29
N ASN A 666 22.15 -10.67 -5.71
CA ASN A 666 22.69 -11.23 -4.47
C ASN A 666 23.67 -12.40 -4.69
N TYR A 667 23.56 -13.15 -5.79
CA TYR A 667 24.42 -14.31 -6.08
C TYR A 667 25.44 -14.00 -7.19
N PHE A 668 26.73 -14.22 -6.90
CA PHE A 668 27.85 -13.96 -7.82
C PHE A 668 28.75 -15.19 -8.06
N ASP A 669 28.32 -16.37 -7.61
CA ASP A 669 29.09 -17.63 -7.67
C ASP A 669 30.50 -17.52 -7.05
N MET A 670 30.61 -16.79 -5.94
CA MET A 670 31.89 -16.57 -5.24
C MET A 670 32.35 -17.81 -4.46
N SER A 671 31.42 -18.66 -4.05
CA SER A 671 31.69 -19.93 -3.39
C SER A 671 32.42 -20.92 -4.32
N THR A 672 32.02 -21.04 -5.58
CA THR A 672 32.74 -21.87 -6.57
C THR A 672 34.18 -21.38 -6.77
N VAL A 673 34.38 -20.05 -6.81
CA VAL A 673 35.72 -19.45 -6.89
C VAL A 673 36.55 -19.78 -5.64
N ALA A 674 35.96 -19.60 -4.44
CA ALA A 674 36.61 -19.92 -3.17
C ALA A 674 37.03 -21.41 -3.07
N MET A 675 36.15 -22.31 -3.50
CA MET A 675 36.39 -23.76 -3.51
C MET A 675 37.65 -24.13 -4.31
N GLY A 676 37.88 -23.49 -5.46
CA GLY A 676 39.08 -23.69 -6.27
C GLY A 676 40.38 -23.26 -5.55
N TYR A 677 40.35 -22.17 -4.79
CA TYR A 677 41.49 -21.75 -3.97
C TYR A 677 41.76 -22.67 -2.78
N TYR A 678 40.71 -23.19 -2.14
CA TYR A 678 40.87 -24.19 -1.07
C TYR A 678 41.44 -25.51 -1.60
N GLN A 679 41.02 -25.97 -2.79
CA GLN A 679 41.62 -27.13 -3.44
C GLN A 679 43.12 -26.90 -3.72
N ASN A 680 43.50 -25.76 -4.32
CA ASN A 680 44.91 -25.40 -4.53
C ASN A 680 45.70 -25.37 -3.20
N THR A 681 45.06 -25.02 -2.08
CA THR A 681 45.70 -25.05 -0.76
C THR A 681 45.95 -26.49 -0.31
N ILE A 682 44.98 -27.39 -0.46
CA ILE A 682 45.11 -28.82 -0.14
C ILE A 682 46.22 -29.46 -0.98
N ASP A 683 46.22 -29.23 -2.31
CA ASP A 683 47.18 -29.80 -3.26
C ASP A 683 48.64 -29.42 -2.95
N LEU A 684 48.84 -28.25 -2.31
CA LEU A 684 50.14 -27.72 -1.89
C LEU A 684 50.49 -28.02 -0.43
N SER A 685 49.65 -28.76 0.29
CA SER A 685 49.71 -28.88 1.75
C SER A 685 49.83 -30.32 2.23
N THR A 686 50.91 -30.59 2.95
CA THR A 686 51.12 -31.82 3.73
C THR A 686 50.55 -31.74 5.15
N ASP A 687 49.90 -30.63 5.51
CA ASP A 687 49.35 -30.38 6.84
C ASP A 687 47.90 -30.88 6.90
N LYS A 688 47.68 -31.96 7.67
CA LYS A 688 46.37 -32.60 7.77
C LYS A 688 45.32 -31.72 8.44
N GLU A 689 45.69 -30.89 9.41
CA GLU A 689 44.76 -29.99 10.11
C GLU A 689 44.28 -28.88 9.17
N LEU A 690 45.21 -28.30 8.39
CA LEU A 690 44.88 -27.31 7.37
C LEU A 690 43.99 -27.91 6.27
N ASN A 691 44.29 -29.13 5.82
CA ASN A 691 43.52 -29.78 4.77
C ASN A 691 42.10 -30.14 5.25
N ALA A 692 41.97 -30.65 6.47
CA ALA A 692 40.67 -30.90 7.11
C ALA A 692 39.83 -29.61 7.21
N ARG A 693 40.46 -28.49 7.62
CA ARG A 693 39.82 -27.16 7.62
C ARG A 693 39.39 -26.73 6.23
N CYS A 694 40.25 -26.85 5.21
CA CYS A 694 39.92 -26.49 3.84
C CYS A 694 38.72 -27.31 3.30
N LEU A 695 38.66 -28.61 3.59
CA LEU A 695 37.52 -29.46 3.22
C LEU A 695 36.21 -29.00 3.88
N TYR A 696 36.24 -28.58 5.15
CA TYR A 696 35.07 -27.98 5.78
C TYR A 696 34.64 -26.68 5.07
N LEU A 697 35.58 -25.78 4.77
CA LEU A 697 35.28 -24.53 4.05
C LEU A 697 34.77 -24.78 2.62
N MET A 698 35.25 -25.84 1.95
CA MET A 698 34.72 -26.29 0.66
C MET A 698 33.29 -26.84 0.80
N ALA A 699 32.95 -27.57 1.87
CA ALA A 699 31.57 -28.00 2.11
C ALA A 699 30.61 -26.82 2.34
N LYS A 700 31.08 -25.72 2.97
CA LYS A 700 30.33 -24.46 3.04
C LYS A 700 30.08 -23.86 1.64
N CYS A 701 31.01 -24.04 0.71
CA CYS A 701 30.84 -23.64 -0.69
C CYS A 701 29.83 -24.54 -1.42
N GLU A 702 29.86 -25.86 -1.18
CA GLU A 702 28.86 -26.81 -1.69
C GLU A 702 27.44 -26.46 -1.20
N LEU A 703 27.28 -26.09 0.08
CA LEU A 703 26.01 -25.63 0.66
C LEU A 703 25.54 -24.30 0.05
N ASN A 704 26.44 -23.32 -0.09
CA ASN A 704 26.12 -22.06 -0.77
C ASN A 704 25.59 -22.32 -2.19
N ARG A 705 26.27 -23.17 -2.95
CA ARG A 705 25.85 -23.54 -4.31
C ARG A 705 24.47 -24.22 -4.30
N PHE A 706 24.23 -25.15 -3.38
CA PHE A 706 22.93 -25.82 -3.23
C PHE A 706 21.76 -24.83 -3.03
N TYR A 707 21.92 -23.82 -2.16
CA TYR A 707 20.86 -22.83 -1.93
C TYR A 707 20.57 -21.90 -3.12
N ASN A 708 21.47 -21.79 -4.09
CA ASN A 708 21.36 -20.81 -5.20
C ASN A 708 21.12 -21.44 -6.58
N VAL A 709 21.62 -22.67 -6.80
CA VAL A 709 21.50 -23.39 -8.08
C VAL A 709 21.12 -24.87 -7.93
N GLY A 710 20.82 -25.32 -6.70
CA GLY A 710 20.49 -26.72 -6.39
C GLY A 710 21.70 -27.66 -6.41
N ALA A 711 21.42 -28.95 -6.27
CA ALA A 711 22.40 -30.04 -6.38
C ALA A 711 21.78 -31.21 -7.16
N SER A 712 22.63 -31.99 -7.85
CA SER A 712 22.19 -33.19 -8.59
C SER A 712 21.91 -34.39 -7.68
N GLU A 713 22.52 -34.41 -6.49
CA GLU A 713 22.39 -35.47 -5.49
C GLU A 713 22.20 -34.83 -4.12
N THR A 714 21.19 -35.29 -3.39
CA THR A 714 20.85 -34.83 -2.04
C THR A 714 20.57 -36.02 -1.12
N PHE A 715 20.64 -35.82 0.19
CA PHE A 715 20.09 -36.73 1.19
C PHE A 715 18.99 -36.03 2.00
N GLU A 716 17.99 -36.80 2.41
CA GLU A 716 16.93 -36.32 3.28
C GLU A 716 17.38 -36.32 4.75
N VAL A 717 17.12 -35.23 5.44
CA VAL A 717 17.29 -35.07 6.89
C VAL A 717 15.92 -34.91 7.53
N LYS A 718 15.58 -35.82 8.43
CA LYS A 718 14.40 -35.68 9.29
C LYS A 718 14.74 -34.88 10.53
N GLN A 719 14.23 -33.65 10.63
CA GLN A 719 14.41 -32.80 11.82
C GLN A 719 13.47 -33.22 12.95
N ASN A 720 12.22 -33.55 12.62
CA ASN A 720 11.19 -34.03 13.55
C ASN A 720 10.09 -34.78 12.76
N GLU A 721 8.97 -35.12 13.39
CA GLU A 721 7.87 -35.86 12.76
C GLU A 721 7.15 -35.10 11.62
N TYR A 722 7.21 -33.76 11.63
CA TYR A 722 6.48 -32.87 10.72
C TYR A 722 7.38 -32.16 9.70
N TYR A 723 8.71 -32.29 9.81
CA TYR A 723 9.66 -31.57 8.98
C TYR A 723 10.85 -32.44 8.55
N THR A 724 10.91 -32.72 7.24
CA THR A 724 12.10 -33.20 6.53
C THR A 724 12.63 -32.12 5.60
N PHE A 725 13.95 -32.08 5.40
CA PHE A 725 14.60 -31.17 4.46
C PHE A 725 15.76 -31.88 3.75
N ASN A 726 16.12 -31.41 2.56
CA ASN A 726 17.23 -31.99 1.80
C ASN A 726 18.52 -31.19 1.99
N LEU A 727 19.65 -31.90 2.06
CA LEU A 727 21.00 -31.34 2.00
C LEU A 727 21.77 -31.94 0.81
N PRO A 728 22.74 -31.21 0.21
CA PRO A 728 23.53 -31.73 -0.90
C PRO A 728 24.41 -32.90 -0.44
N GLN A 729 24.69 -33.86 -1.33
CA GLN A 729 25.73 -34.85 -1.10
C GLN A 729 27.12 -34.20 -1.14
N TYR A 730 27.59 -33.76 0.02
CA TYR A 730 28.87 -33.08 0.22
C TYR A 730 30.07 -33.97 -0.13
N LYS A 731 30.78 -33.65 -1.22
CA LYS A 731 32.03 -34.34 -1.56
C LYS A 731 33.11 -34.01 -0.54
N SER A 732 33.14 -32.76 -0.06
CA SER A 732 34.18 -32.31 0.87
C SER A 732 33.97 -32.89 2.27
N PHE A 733 32.73 -33.07 2.75
CA PHE A 733 32.47 -33.81 3.98
C PHE A 733 32.77 -35.30 3.84
N LYS A 734 32.56 -35.91 2.65
CA LYS A 734 32.97 -37.29 2.39
C LYS A 734 34.46 -37.48 2.61
N THR A 735 35.29 -36.68 1.93
CA THR A 735 36.76 -36.73 2.08
C THR A 735 37.19 -36.39 3.50
N LEU A 736 36.55 -35.42 4.17
CA LEU A 736 36.82 -35.08 5.58
C LEU A 736 36.55 -36.27 6.53
N LYS A 737 35.49 -37.05 6.27
CA LYS A 737 35.13 -38.28 7.02
C LYS A 737 36.05 -39.45 6.71
N GLU A 738 36.42 -39.65 5.45
CA GLU A 738 37.16 -40.85 5.01
C GLU A 738 38.69 -40.73 5.19
N GLU A 739 39.27 -39.53 5.03
CA GLU A 739 40.73 -39.34 4.98
C GLU A 739 41.30 -38.55 6.18
N TYR A 740 40.46 -37.77 6.88
CA TYR A 740 40.87 -36.80 7.89
C TYR A 740 40.21 -36.99 9.27
N SER A 741 39.60 -38.14 9.53
CA SER A 741 38.97 -38.47 10.83
C SER A 741 39.93 -38.61 12.01
N SER A 742 41.23 -38.38 11.80
CA SER A 742 42.29 -38.43 12.82
C SER A 742 42.88 -37.05 13.14
N THR A 743 42.14 -35.98 12.85
CA THR A 743 42.58 -34.59 13.04
C THR A 743 41.84 -33.94 14.19
N ASP A 744 42.51 -33.08 14.95
CA ASP A 744 41.87 -32.31 16.02
C ASP A 744 40.76 -31.41 15.45
N PHE A 745 40.92 -30.95 14.21
CA PHE A 745 39.89 -30.23 13.48
C PHE A 745 38.61 -31.07 13.25
N TYR A 746 38.72 -32.36 12.95
CA TYR A 746 37.55 -33.23 12.77
C TYR A 746 36.74 -33.35 14.06
N ASP A 747 37.42 -33.59 15.19
CA ASP A 747 36.78 -33.74 16.51
C ASP A 747 36.13 -32.44 17.01
N MET A 748 36.70 -31.28 16.66
CA MET A 748 36.05 -29.97 16.86
C MET A 748 34.83 -29.80 15.94
N ILE A 749 34.94 -30.13 14.65
CA ILE A 749 33.90 -29.76 13.69
C ILE A 749 32.65 -30.64 13.80
N ILE A 750 32.77 -31.86 14.34
CA ILE A 750 31.64 -32.74 14.67
C ILE A 750 30.86 -32.28 15.92
N SER A 751 31.46 -31.48 16.82
CA SER A 751 30.74 -30.83 17.91
C SER A 751 30.08 -29.51 17.48
N GLU A 752 30.78 -28.70 16.67
CA GLU A 752 30.31 -27.37 16.26
C GLU A 752 29.30 -27.38 15.09
N CYS A 753 29.43 -28.30 14.13
CA CYS A 753 28.60 -28.31 12.92
C CYS A 753 27.54 -29.42 12.92
N SER A 754 26.30 -29.05 13.22
CA SER A 754 25.14 -29.97 13.16
C SER A 754 24.97 -30.67 11.82
N TYR A 755 25.25 -29.99 10.69
CA TYR A 755 25.14 -30.61 9.36
C TYR A 755 26.22 -31.67 9.12
N PHE A 756 27.46 -31.41 9.56
CA PHE A 756 28.53 -32.40 9.46
C PHE A 756 28.24 -33.60 10.37
N LYS A 757 27.80 -33.36 11.61
CA LYS A 757 27.37 -34.42 12.54
C LYS A 757 26.28 -35.31 11.93
N LEU A 758 25.25 -34.72 11.32
CA LEU A 758 24.17 -35.46 10.63
C LEU A 758 24.68 -36.22 9.39
N TYR A 759 25.67 -35.68 8.67
CA TYR A 759 26.32 -36.36 7.55
C TYR A 759 27.18 -37.56 8.00
N THR A 760 27.90 -37.42 9.12
CA THR A 760 28.73 -38.50 9.68
C THR A 760 27.93 -39.65 10.28
N ALA A 761 26.68 -39.39 10.68
CA ALA A 761 25.75 -40.37 11.25
C ALA A 761 25.02 -41.25 10.21
N GLN A 762 25.20 -40.97 8.92
CA GLN A 762 24.84 -41.85 7.79
C GLN A 762 26.00 -42.82 7.49
#